data_AF-A0A7W4BL16-F1
#
_entry.id   AF-A0A7W4BL16-F1
#
_cell.length_a   1.000
_cell.length_b   1.000
_cell.length_c   1.000
_cell.angle_alpha   90.00
_cell.angle_beta   90.00
_cell.angle_gamma   90.00
#
_symmetry.space_group_name_H-M   'P 1'
#
loop_
_entity.id
_entity.type
_entity.pdbx_description
1 polymer ?
#
loop_
_entity_poly.entity_id
_entity_poly.type
_entity_poly.pdbx_seq_one_letter_code
_entity_poly.pdbx_strand_id
1 'polypeptide(L)'
;MKEHSQSEHKITYTSSSASKPLGTIDAQSPEALDIGRKIHESLQGVPSQIAHDTLVDTQSKIEEGLHEEAIDLLLQNAFFITKLKDKRVLDVIESIDSTNLDKELRKSHLSLCLGYASIIGELNAVIKYVELLESEFSENLNDSYLEGFILERARYAKEEGKRNLAVIQYQELIKRENASPRNTAVAYQGLADLATNEEDIARYHRLSADKFLEAGQKKGAITNLLQLSKLQAKESQSSALETLETCLKLVDSDDLLERHGKAHLLQDKATYLHKLGSKLEALKTIEDAIGLDEGVFGAEINLHTSYMMAAQYALELGIQDKANRYNQLAVDIGSTIDDELFNLQTKVADYYDEHDQLSKEILDDVLAFGNSGLIGTVLLKESINPSNSITDSIDFLDAALGHLEKDDRGVVDLVHFHFGLIYQEQGLTTDAEASYLKSLDANPYNYPAANNLAGLYMESEQWEKACKLFSSRIKLLGELPNMCFGYGKALYEQHKYHEALEYFNKANPDTEGLQQLKEECFIKMPKGMIATSFKPEVVVQITSDGMLAALNEFSATVSSQNRMHFWQSDKKGGHKWNKNPEEIGKQLLITFLSAKFGQSNIQIIQEHRAGAGFVDLYLLLAGGLKVVVELKMCGPSYSSSYAISGEDQIIHYQNNTGSNLGYLVVFDGRKRDYAKGLKKLQVIENKTIYSVAIDVRNTVK
;
A
#
# COMPACT_ATOMS: atom_id res chain seq x y z
N MET A 1 26.21 15.87 -49.17
CA MET A 1 26.46 15.72 -50.63
C MET A 1 26.28 14.26 -51.00
N LYS A 2 25.39 14.01 -51.98
CA LYS A 2 25.20 12.79 -52.79
C LYS A 2 24.64 11.52 -52.12
N GLU A 3 23.31 11.47 -52.15
CA GLU A 3 22.48 10.48 -52.85
C GLU A 3 23.14 9.30 -53.63
N HIS A 4 22.47 8.14 -53.47
CA HIS A 4 22.18 7.03 -54.40
C HIS A 4 22.88 5.68 -54.16
N SER A 5 22.14 4.73 -53.55
CA SER A 5 21.69 3.55 -54.30
C SER A 5 20.40 3.02 -53.67
N GLN A 6 19.29 3.12 -54.41
CA GLN A 6 18.04 2.43 -54.17
C GLN A 6 18.18 0.99 -54.68
N SER A 7 17.92 0.01 -53.83
CA SER A 7 17.41 -1.28 -54.29
C SER A 7 16.00 -1.45 -53.74
N GLU A 8 15.03 -1.48 -54.64
CA GLU A 8 13.62 -1.65 -54.34
C GLU A 8 13.34 -3.11 -53.96
N HIS A 9 13.32 -3.40 -52.67
CA HIS A 9 12.49 -4.48 -52.16
C HIS A 9 11.16 -3.89 -51.68
N LYS A 10 10.15 -3.98 -52.56
CA LYS A 10 8.75 -3.71 -52.24
C LYS A 10 8.27 -4.73 -51.21
N ILE A 11 8.46 -4.41 -49.93
CA ILE A 11 7.68 -5.02 -48.85
C ILE A 11 6.35 -4.30 -48.83
N THR A 12 5.32 -4.94 -49.37
CA THR A 12 3.93 -4.52 -49.22
C THR A 12 3.54 -4.62 -47.75
N TYR A 13 3.53 -3.48 -47.04
CA TYR A 13 2.90 -3.38 -45.73
C TYR A 13 1.38 -3.44 -45.91
N THR A 14 0.79 -4.59 -45.62
CA THR A 14 -0.61 -4.65 -45.22
C THR A 14 -0.73 -4.02 -43.85
N SER A 15 -1.31 -2.83 -43.78
CA SER A 15 -1.64 -2.15 -42.54
C SER A 15 -2.71 -2.95 -41.77
N SER A 16 -2.30 -3.85 -40.88
CA SER A 16 -3.13 -4.23 -39.75
C SER A 16 -2.90 -3.20 -38.64
N SER A 17 -3.97 -2.53 -38.22
CA SER A 17 -4.01 -1.46 -37.22
C SER A 17 -3.73 -1.90 -35.78
N ALA A 18 -2.73 -2.76 -35.55
CA ALA A 18 -2.29 -3.16 -34.23
C ALA A 18 -0.80 -3.52 -34.28
N SER A 19 0.08 -2.52 -34.27
CA SER A 19 1.49 -2.74 -33.93
C SER A 19 1.54 -3.10 -32.44
N LYS A 20 1.80 -4.38 -32.14
CA LYS A 20 1.88 -4.90 -30.77
C LYS A 20 3.23 -4.58 -30.14
N PRO A 21 3.26 -4.23 -28.84
CA PRO A 21 4.48 -3.82 -28.15
C PRO A 21 5.38 -5.02 -27.79
N LEU A 22 6.69 -4.78 -27.73
CA LEU A 22 7.71 -5.75 -27.32
C LEU A 22 7.37 -6.34 -25.94
N GLY A 23 7.48 -7.67 -25.80
CA GLY A 23 7.19 -8.40 -24.56
C GLY A 23 5.78 -9.01 -24.48
N THR A 24 4.93 -8.77 -25.48
CA THR A 24 3.65 -9.47 -25.63
C THR A 24 3.69 -10.38 -26.84
N ILE A 25 3.30 -11.63 -26.67
CA ILE A 25 3.05 -12.55 -27.77
C ILE A 25 1.57 -12.90 -27.72
N ASP A 26 0.91 -12.79 -28.87
CA ASP A 26 -0.44 -13.33 -29.03
C ASP A 26 -0.38 -14.82 -28.71
N ALA A 27 -0.99 -15.19 -27.59
CA ALA A 27 -1.07 -16.55 -27.10
C ALA A 27 -1.90 -17.40 -28.09
N GLN A 28 -1.26 -17.91 -29.16
CA GLN A 28 -1.83 -18.97 -29.99
C GLN A 28 -0.82 -20.01 -30.49
N SER A 29 0.51 -19.79 -30.39
CA SER A 29 1.51 -20.81 -30.77
C SER A 29 2.65 -20.94 -29.76
N PRO A 30 2.92 -22.13 -29.20
CA PRO A 30 4.07 -22.40 -28.31
C PRO A 30 5.42 -21.92 -28.87
N GLU A 31 5.59 -21.96 -30.19
CA GLU A 31 6.81 -21.52 -30.88
C GLU A 31 7.06 -20.02 -30.75
N ALA A 32 5.99 -19.21 -30.75
CA ALA A 32 6.11 -17.77 -30.58
C ALA A 32 6.54 -17.42 -29.15
N LEU A 33 5.98 -18.10 -28.14
CA LEU A 33 6.37 -17.96 -26.72
C LEU A 33 7.84 -18.33 -26.50
N ASP A 34 8.32 -19.41 -27.12
CA ASP A 34 9.72 -19.82 -27.06
C ASP A 34 10.66 -18.77 -27.70
N ILE A 35 10.28 -18.20 -28.85
CA ILE A 35 11.05 -17.11 -29.48
C ILE A 35 11.09 -15.86 -28.58
N GLY A 36 9.96 -15.47 -28.00
CA GLY A 36 9.91 -14.32 -27.08
C GLY A 36 10.76 -14.52 -25.85
N ARG A 37 10.75 -15.73 -25.28
CA ARG A 37 11.59 -16.10 -24.13
C ARG A 37 13.06 -15.95 -24.47
N LYS A 38 13.51 -16.51 -25.59
CA LYS A 38 14.90 -16.38 -26.06
C LYS A 38 15.32 -14.94 -26.31
N ILE A 39 14.43 -14.10 -26.82
CA ILE A 39 14.68 -12.66 -26.99
C ILE A 39 14.82 -11.98 -25.62
N HIS A 40 13.92 -12.27 -24.68
CA HIS A 40 13.97 -11.72 -23.33
C HIS A 40 15.29 -12.10 -22.62
N GLU A 41 15.65 -13.39 -22.63
CA GLU A 41 16.90 -13.92 -22.09
C GLU A 41 18.13 -13.23 -22.73
N SER A 42 18.12 -13.04 -24.05
CA SER A 42 19.21 -12.38 -24.78
C SER A 42 19.35 -10.90 -24.42
N LEU A 43 18.25 -10.21 -24.13
CA LEU A 43 18.25 -8.79 -23.76
C LEU A 43 18.61 -8.56 -22.29
N GLN A 44 18.39 -9.54 -21.42
CA GLN A 44 18.60 -9.42 -19.97
C GLN A 44 20.06 -9.12 -19.62
N GLY A 45 21.02 -9.64 -20.39
CA GLY A 45 22.46 -9.43 -20.17
C GLY A 45 23.03 -8.11 -20.74
N VAL A 46 22.31 -7.45 -21.66
CA VAL A 46 22.81 -6.27 -22.38
C VAL A 46 23.12 -5.08 -21.45
N PRO A 47 22.25 -4.70 -20.49
CA PRO A 47 22.55 -3.62 -19.55
C PRO A 47 23.83 -3.86 -18.73
N SER A 48 24.02 -5.11 -18.28
CA SER A 48 25.21 -5.50 -17.51
C SER A 48 26.47 -5.45 -18.36
N GLN A 49 26.39 -5.85 -19.64
CA GLN A 49 27.51 -5.74 -20.58
C GLN A 49 27.91 -4.27 -20.80
N ILE A 50 26.93 -3.40 -21.08
CA ILE A 50 27.19 -1.95 -21.25
C ILE A 50 27.88 -1.38 -20.01
N ALA A 51 27.42 -1.76 -18.82
CA ALA A 51 28.03 -1.31 -17.56
C ALA A 51 29.48 -1.79 -17.42
N HIS A 52 29.76 -3.06 -17.74
CA HIS A 52 31.12 -3.59 -17.70
C HIS A 52 32.05 -2.92 -18.72
N ASP A 53 31.62 -2.79 -19.97
CA ASP A 53 32.39 -2.14 -21.03
C ASP A 53 32.72 -0.69 -20.65
N THR A 54 31.73 0.04 -20.11
CA THR A 54 31.92 1.40 -19.60
C THR A 54 32.99 1.47 -18.52
N LEU A 55 33.01 0.53 -17.58
CA LEU A 55 34.00 0.51 -16.48
C LEU A 55 35.41 0.21 -16.99
N VAL A 56 35.54 -0.71 -17.94
CA VAL A 56 36.84 -1.01 -18.58
C VAL A 56 37.38 0.22 -19.31
N ASP A 57 36.54 0.88 -20.11
CA ASP A 57 36.93 2.10 -20.83
C ASP A 57 37.27 3.25 -19.86
N THR A 58 36.53 3.35 -18.75
CA THR A 58 36.82 4.33 -17.69
C THR A 58 38.19 4.08 -17.07
N GLN A 59 38.53 2.83 -16.74
CA GLN A 59 39.84 2.46 -16.20
C GLN A 59 40.97 2.80 -17.18
N SER A 60 40.80 2.50 -18.47
CA SER A 60 41.79 2.88 -19.50
C SER A 60 42.01 4.39 -19.54
N LYS A 61 40.93 5.19 -19.49
CA LYS A 61 41.02 6.65 -19.45
C LYS A 61 41.73 7.18 -18.20
N ILE A 62 41.50 6.55 -17.05
CA ILE A 62 42.19 6.88 -15.79
C ILE A 62 43.69 6.62 -15.92
N GLU A 63 44.09 5.46 -16.49
CA GLU A 63 45.50 5.11 -16.70
C GLU A 63 46.19 6.06 -17.70
N GLU A 64 45.45 6.58 -18.68
CA GLU A 64 45.93 7.59 -19.64
C GLU A 64 45.96 9.02 -19.06
N GLY A 65 45.45 9.23 -17.85
CA GLY A 65 45.35 10.56 -17.20
C GLY A 65 44.20 11.42 -17.71
N LEU A 66 43.27 10.86 -18.50
CA LEU A 66 42.10 11.53 -19.08
C LEU A 66 40.92 11.54 -18.10
N HIS A 67 41.12 12.14 -16.92
CA HIS A 67 40.14 12.10 -15.81
C HIS A 67 38.82 12.82 -16.13
N GLU A 68 38.84 13.90 -16.90
CA GLU A 68 37.62 14.60 -17.35
C GLU A 68 36.74 13.68 -18.22
N GLU A 69 37.34 13.03 -19.22
CA GLU A 69 36.62 12.09 -20.10
C GLU A 69 36.11 10.86 -19.35
N ALA A 70 36.83 10.42 -18.31
CA ALA A 70 36.38 9.32 -17.46
C ALA A 70 35.11 9.68 -16.69
N ILE A 71 35.03 10.90 -16.13
CA ILE A 71 33.83 11.39 -15.43
C ILE A 71 32.65 11.48 -16.39
N ASP A 72 32.85 12.09 -17.56
CA ASP A 72 31.79 12.24 -18.57
C ASP A 72 31.24 10.89 -19.04
N LEU A 73 32.13 9.91 -19.26
CA LEU A 73 31.75 8.56 -19.65
C LEU A 73 30.86 7.87 -18.58
N LEU A 74 31.23 8.01 -17.31
CA LEU A 74 30.45 7.48 -16.20
C LEU A 74 29.09 8.18 -16.06
N LEU A 75 29.05 9.51 -16.22
CA LEU A 75 27.79 10.27 -16.15
C LEU A 75 26.84 9.91 -17.29
N GLN A 76 27.34 9.72 -18.50
CA GLN A 76 26.54 9.29 -19.66
C GLN A 76 25.92 7.90 -19.48
N ASN A 77 26.60 7.02 -18.75
CA ASN A 77 26.19 5.63 -18.54
C ASN A 77 25.72 5.32 -17.10
N ALA A 78 25.47 6.34 -16.28
CA ALA A 78 25.15 6.20 -14.86
C ALA A 78 23.95 5.27 -14.60
N PHE A 79 22.95 5.29 -15.50
CA PHE A 79 21.79 4.40 -15.42
C PHE A 79 22.18 2.91 -15.41
N PHE A 80 23.17 2.51 -16.22
CA PHE A 80 23.62 1.12 -16.30
C PHE A 80 24.56 0.78 -15.14
N ILE A 81 25.47 1.68 -14.80
CA ILE A 81 26.46 1.48 -13.72
C ILE A 81 25.77 1.24 -12.37
N THR A 82 24.73 2.03 -12.06
CA THR A 82 23.98 1.92 -10.80
C THR A 82 23.23 0.59 -10.62
N LYS A 83 23.09 -0.22 -11.67
CA LYS A 83 22.47 -1.56 -11.61
C LYS A 83 23.42 -2.63 -11.08
N LEU A 84 24.74 -2.46 -11.21
CA LEU A 84 25.73 -3.48 -10.80
C LEU A 84 25.80 -3.66 -9.28
N LYS A 85 25.59 -2.59 -8.52
CA LYS A 85 25.60 -2.58 -7.04
C LYS A 85 26.82 -3.26 -6.41
N ASP A 86 27.98 -3.10 -7.02
CA ASP A 86 29.24 -3.70 -6.59
C ASP A 86 30.19 -2.63 -6.02
N LYS A 87 30.85 -2.93 -4.91
CA LYS A 87 31.85 -2.07 -4.26
C LYS A 87 33.04 -1.75 -5.15
N ARG A 88 33.48 -2.68 -6.00
CA ARG A 88 34.62 -2.49 -6.92
C ARG A 88 34.39 -1.33 -7.88
N VAL A 89 33.13 -1.05 -8.21
CA VAL A 89 32.75 0.10 -9.05
C VAL A 89 32.98 1.40 -8.31
N LEU A 90 32.67 1.46 -7.01
CA LEU A 90 32.98 2.63 -6.19
C LEU A 90 34.49 2.88 -6.19
N ASP A 91 35.31 1.84 -6.01
CA ASP A 91 36.77 1.97 -6.04
C ASP A 91 37.27 2.56 -7.37
N VAL A 92 36.67 2.18 -8.51
CA VAL A 92 36.99 2.76 -9.83
C VAL A 92 36.62 4.24 -9.89
N ILE A 93 35.40 4.61 -9.46
CA ILE A 93 34.97 6.01 -9.45
C ILE A 93 35.94 6.82 -8.56
N GLU A 94 36.23 6.34 -7.35
CA GLU A 94 37.11 7.02 -6.38
C GLU A 94 38.55 7.19 -6.88
N SER A 95 39.02 6.34 -7.80
CA SER A 95 40.37 6.41 -8.35
C SER A 95 40.60 7.57 -9.33
N ILE A 96 39.54 8.27 -9.75
CA ILE A 96 39.64 9.44 -10.63
C ILE A 96 40.22 10.64 -9.84
N ASP A 97 41.37 11.16 -10.26
CA ASP A 97 41.89 12.41 -9.70
C ASP A 97 41.15 13.61 -10.28
N SER A 98 40.21 14.16 -9.51
CA SER A 98 39.49 15.39 -9.87
C SER A 98 39.97 16.63 -9.15
N THR A 99 41.06 16.58 -8.37
CA THR A 99 41.49 17.69 -7.49
C THR A 99 41.90 18.95 -8.25
N ASN A 100 42.43 18.78 -9.47
CA ASN A 100 42.87 19.87 -10.35
C ASN A 100 41.90 20.15 -11.52
N LEU A 101 40.75 19.48 -11.57
CA LEU A 101 39.76 19.68 -12.62
C LEU A 101 38.91 20.93 -12.36
N ASP A 102 38.11 21.31 -13.36
CA ASP A 102 37.12 22.37 -13.21
C ASP A 102 36.20 22.12 -12.00
N LYS A 103 35.76 23.19 -11.35
CA LYS A 103 34.96 23.12 -10.12
C LYS A 103 33.64 22.35 -10.30
N GLU A 104 32.98 22.48 -11.45
CA GLU A 104 31.73 21.75 -11.71
C GLU A 104 31.99 20.27 -11.99
N LEU A 105 33.09 19.93 -12.66
CA LEU A 105 33.51 18.53 -12.84
C LEU A 105 33.92 17.88 -11.51
N ARG A 106 34.66 18.60 -10.64
CA ARG A 106 34.98 18.16 -9.28
C ARG A 106 33.71 17.89 -8.48
N LYS A 107 32.74 18.80 -8.50
CA LYS A 107 31.44 18.64 -7.84
C LYS A 107 30.65 17.46 -8.39
N SER A 108 30.67 17.26 -9.72
CA SER A 108 29.99 16.15 -10.39
C SER A 108 30.61 14.81 -10.00
N HIS A 109 31.95 14.73 -9.94
CA HIS A 109 32.65 13.54 -9.47
C HIS A 109 32.28 13.20 -8.02
N LEU A 110 32.37 14.18 -7.09
CA LEU A 110 31.99 13.95 -5.69
C LEU A 110 30.51 13.55 -5.53
N SER A 111 29.62 14.13 -6.35
CA SER A 111 28.19 13.77 -6.37
C SER A 111 27.98 12.34 -6.88
N LEU A 112 28.77 11.89 -7.87
CA LEU A 112 28.75 10.53 -8.37
C LEU A 112 29.24 9.53 -7.31
N CYS A 113 30.33 9.84 -6.60
CA CYS A 113 30.81 9.04 -5.47
C CYS A 113 29.75 8.92 -4.38
N LEU A 114 29.17 10.04 -3.95
CA LEU A 114 28.09 10.07 -2.95
C LEU A 114 26.89 9.23 -3.40
N GLY A 115 26.41 9.46 -4.62
CA GLY A 115 25.24 8.78 -5.17
C GLY A 115 25.45 7.27 -5.27
N TYR A 116 26.61 6.84 -5.78
CA TYR A 116 26.91 5.41 -5.91
C TYR A 116 27.13 4.75 -4.55
N ALA A 117 27.85 5.40 -3.62
CA ALA A 117 28.03 4.92 -2.25
C ALA A 117 26.69 4.73 -1.52
N SER A 118 25.73 5.65 -1.71
CA SER A 118 24.38 5.54 -1.14
C SER A 118 23.59 4.35 -1.71
N ILE A 119 23.74 4.07 -3.01
CA ILE A 119 23.08 2.95 -3.71
C ILE A 119 23.57 1.58 -3.19
N ILE A 120 24.88 1.45 -2.94
CA ILE A 120 25.47 0.20 -2.43
C ILE A 120 25.46 0.09 -0.91
N GLY A 121 25.04 1.14 -0.20
CA GLY A 121 24.94 1.15 1.27
C GLY A 121 26.27 1.34 2.00
N GLU A 122 27.31 1.90 1.35
CA GLU A 122 28.60 2.19 1.97
C GLU A 122 28.54 3.51 2.76
N LEU A 123 27.87 3.50 3.91
CA LEU A 123 27.47 4.71 4.62
C LEU A 123 28.65 5.57 5.11
N ASN A 124 29.81 4.96 5.43
CA ASN A 124 31.01 5.72 5.79
C ASN A 124 31.51 6.58 4.63
N ALA A 125 31.49 6.03 3.41
CA ALA A 125 31.84 6.76 2.20
C ALA A 125 30.80 7.86 1.91
N VAL A 126 29.52 7.57 2.11
CA VAL A 126 28.44 8.58 2.01
C VAL A 126 28.74 9.79 2.90
N ILE A 127 29.01 9.59 4.19
CA ILE A 127 29.31 10.70 5.12
C ILE A 127 30.58 11.45 4.72
N LYS A 128 31.65 10.75 4.34
CA LYS A 128 32.88 11.35 3.81
C LYS A 128 32.58 12.30 2.65
N TYR A 129 31.76 11.87 1.67
CA TYR A 129 31.47 12.70 0.49
C TYR A 129 30.50 13.84 0.77
N VAL A 130 29.57 13.67 1.71
CA VAL A 130 28.75 14.78 2.21
C VAL A 130 29.63 15.87 2.82
N GLU A 131 30.57 15.51 3.69
CA GLU A 131 31.49 16.46 4.34
C GLU A 131 32.40 17.16 3.33
N LEU A 132 32.92 16.43 2.34
CA LEU A 132 33.73 17.01 1.26
C LEU A 132 32.91 18.03 0.44
N LEU A 133 31.70 17.66 0.01
CA LEU A 133 30.82 18.54 -0.75
C LEU A 133 30.45 19.82 0.04
N GLU A 134 30.13 19.70 1.33
CA GLU A 134 29.86 20.86 2.18
C GLU A 134 31.10 21.75 2.38
N SER A 135 32.27 21.14 2.59
CA SER A 135 33.50 21.89 2.82
C SER A 135 34.02 22.63 1.57
N GLU A 136 33.93 21.99 0.40
CA GLU A 136 34.45 22.53 -0.87
C GLU A 136 33.42 23.43 -1.60
N PHE A 137 32.11 23.22 -1.40
CA PHE A 137 31.05 23.84 -2.20
C PHE A 137 29.90 24.47 -1.41
N SER A 138 30.07 24.78 -0.12
CA SER A 138 29.00 25.36 0.76
C SER A 138 28.17 26.49 0.12
N GLU A 139 28.80 27.43 -0.57
CA GLU A 139 28.12 28.57 -1.23
C GLU A 139 27.34 28.18 -2.51
N ASN A 140 27.63 27.02 -3.09
CA ASN A 140 27.09 26.52 -4.36
C ASN A 140 26.17 25.29 -4.18
N LEU A 141 25.80 24.93 -2.95
CA LEU A 141 24.84 23.87 -2.66
C LEU A 141 23.43 24.46 -2.55
N ASN A 142 22.52 23.94 -3.37
CA ASN A 142 21.11 24.30 -3.28
C ASN A 142 20.40 23.51 -2.17
N ASP A 143 19.16 23.89 -1.85
CA ASP A 143 18.36 23.23 -0.82
C ASP A 143 18.19 21.73 -1.07
N SER A 144 18.12 21.29 -2.33
CA SER A 144 18.01 19.87 -2.68
C SER A 144 19.21 19.04 -2.21
N TYR A 145 20.43 19.58 -2.31
CA TYR A 145 21.61 18.91 -1.76
C TYR A 145 21.54 18.85 -0.24
N LEU A 146 21.22 19.96 0.42
CA LEU A 146 21.15 20.04 1.88
C LEU A 146 20.12 19.08 2.46
N GLU A 147 18.95 18.97 1.82
CA GLU A 147 17.92 18.00 2.19
C GLU A 147 18.40 16.56 2.03
N GLY A 148 19.06 16.24 0.90
CA GLY A 148 19.66 14.93 0.66
C GLY A 148 20.70 14.56 1.72
N PHE A 149 21.54 15.52 2.13
CA PHE A 149 22.56 15.31 3.16
C PHE A 149 21.95 15.03 4.54
N ILE A 150 20.84 15.68 4.89
CA ILE A 150 20.10 15.39 6.13
C ILE A 150 19.56 13.95 6.10
N LEU A 151 18.98 13.52 4.97
CA LEU A 151 18.48 12.15 4.81
C LEU A 151 19.59 11.10 4.93
N GLU A 152 20.74 11.32 4.27
CA GLU A 152 21.87 10.40 4.35
C GLU A 152 22.48 10.33 5.75
N ARG A 153 22.57 11.46 6.46
CA ARG A 153 22.99 11.48 7.87
C ARG A 153 22.02 10.76 8.78
N ALA A 154 20.71 10.93 8.56
CA ALA A 154 19.67 10.22 9.32
C ALA A 154 19.73 8.72 9.06
N ARG A 155 19.97 8.30 7.81
CA ARG A 155 20.19 6.90 7.44
C ARG A 155 21.42 6.33 8.14
N TYR A 156 22.56 7.00 8.07
CA TYR A 156 23.77 6.60 8.77
C TYR A 156 23.55 6.47 10.29
N ALA A 157 22.90 7.45 10.92
CA ALA A 157 22.57 7.40 12.34
C ALA A 157 21.66 6.22 12.70
N LYS A 158 20.70 5.88 11.82
CA LYS A 158 19.82 4.71 12.01
C LYS A 158 20.62 3.41 12.04
N GLU A 159 21.46 3.19 11.03
CA GLU A 159 22.24 1.95 10.87
C GLU A 159 23.32 1.79 11.95
N GLU A 160 23.87 2.90 12.46
CA GLU A 160 24.76 2.94 13.62
C GLU A 160 24.03 2.71 14.97
N GLY A 161 22.71 2.41 14.95
CA GLY A 161 21.89 2.22 16.14
C GLY A 161 21.59 3.50 16.93
N LYS A 162 21.94 4.69 16.40
CA LYS A 162 21.71 6.00 17.02
C LYS A 162 20.30 6.51 16.72
N ARG A 163 19.28 5.71 17.09
CA ARG A 163 17.86 5.97 16.82
C ARG A 163 17.41 7.41 17.10
N ASN A 164 17.69 7.94 18.29
CA ASN A 164 17.22 9.27 18.68
C ASN A 164 17.78 10.38 17.79
N LEU A 165 19.05 10.24 17.36
CA LEU A 165 19.68 11.18 16.43
C LEU A 165 18.99 11.13 15.06
N ALA A 166 18.76 9.92 14.54
CA ALA A 166 18.06 9.74 13.27
C ALA A 166 16.64 10.33 13.30
N VAL A 167 15.87 10.11 14.38
CA VAL A 167 14.54 10.70 14.56
C VAL A 167 14.59 12.23 14.50
N ILE A 168 15.54 12.86 15.21
CA ILE A 168 15.67 14.32 15.22
C ILE A 168 16.04 14.86 13.84
N GLN A 169 16.93 14.18 13.10
CA GLN A 169 17.33 14.59 11.76
C GLN A 169 16.17 14.49 10.75
N TYR A 170 15.38 13.41 10.78
CA TYR A 170 14.17 13.32 9.96
C TYR A 170 13.14 14.41 10.32
N GLN A 171 12.95 14.68 11.61
CA GLN A 171 12.05 15.75 12.06
C GLN A 171 12.54 17.15 11.68
N GLU A 172 13.85 17.39 11.66
CA GLU A 172 14.44 18.64 11.21
C GLU A 172 14.07 18.89 9.75
N LEU A 173 14.22 17.88 8.89
CA LEU A 173 13.83 17.98 7.48
C LEU A 173 12.34 18.31 7.33
N ILE A 174 11.47 17.60 8.05
CA ILE A 174 10.01 17.79 7.99
C ILE A 174 9.58 19.20 8.43
N LYS A 175 10.33 19.84 9.32
CA LYS A 175 10.01 21.18 9.85
C LYS A 175 10.49 22.32 8.96
N ARG A 176 11.28 22.06 7.92
CA ARG A 176 11.74 23.11 6.98
C ARG A 176 10.57 23.62 6.14
N GLU A 177 10.44 24.94 6.02
CA GLU A 177 9.30 25.59 5.34
C GLU A 177 9.14 25.18 3.87
N ASN A 178 10.25 24.92 3.17
CA ASN A 178 10.28 24.61 1.74
C ASN A 178 10.84 23.23 1.43
N ALA A 179 10.74 22.28 2.37
CA ALA A 179 11.21 20.92 2.15
C ALA A 179 10.57 20.29 0.90
N SER A 180 11.37 19.63 0.05
CA SER A 180 10.84 18.87 -1.08
C SER A 180 9.80 17.85 -0.61
N PRO A 181 8.61 17.77 -1.24
CA PRO A 181 7.61 16.78 -0.90
C PRO A 181 8.17 15.34 -0.98
N ARG A 182 9.03 15.06 -1.97
CA ARG A 182 9.72 13.77 -2.08
C ARG A 182 10.60 13.49 -0.86
N ASN A 183 11.49 14.40 -0.50
CA ASN A 183 12.44 14.18 0.60
C ASN A 183 11.71 14.12 1.96
N THR A 184 10.64 14.91 2.12
CA THR A 184 9.72 14.82 3.26
C THR A 184 9.06 13.44 3.34
N ALA A 185 8.63 12.87 2.20
CA ALA A 185 8.07 11.53 2.16
C ALA A 185 9.08 10.48 2.62
N VAL A 186 10.34 10.58 2.16
CA VAL A 186 11.44 9.69 2.58
C VAL A 186 11.75 9.82 4.06
N ALA A 187 11.72 11.04 4.62
CA ALA A 187 11.88 11.23 6.07
C ALA A 187 10.76 10.57 6.87
N TYR A 188 9.51 10.61 6.39
CA TYR A 188 8.42 9.86 7.01
C TYR A 188 8.63 8.34 6.92
N GLN A 189 9.19 7.81 5.83
CA GLN A 189 9.58 6.38 5.77
C GLN A 189 10.62 6.06 6.84
N GLY A 190 11.65 6.89 6.97
CA GLY A 190 12.67 6.73 8.01
C GLY A 190 12.09 6.78 9.43
N LEU A 191 11.06 7.60 9.67
CA LEU A 191 10.34 7.61 10.95
C LEU A 191 9.45 6.39 11.14
N ALA A 192 8.83 5.86 10.09
CA ALA A 192 8.07 4.61 10.13
C ALA A 192 8.98 3.43 10.55
N ASP A 193 10.18 3.33 9.95
CA ASP A 193 11.17 2.29 10.31
C ASP A 193 11.62 2.37 11.78
N LEU A 194 11.65 3.58 12.36
CA LEU A 194 12.12 3.85 13.72
C LEU A 194 10.99 3.86 14.76
N ALA A 195 9.74 3.79 14.32
CA ALA A 195 8.57 3.80 15.19
C ALA A 195 8.45 2.45 15.91
N THR A 196 7.96 2.50 17.15
CA THR A 196 7.90 1.33 18.04
C THR A 196 6.49 0.78 18.22
N ASN A 197 5.47 1.49 17.73
CA ASN A 197 4.07 1.08 17.80
C ASN A 197 3.45 1.16 16.39
N GLU A 198 2.49 0.27 16.12
CA GLU A 198 1.93 0.12 14.78
C GLU A 198 1.09 1.33 14.34
N GLU A 199 0.49 2.07 15.28
CA GLU A 199 -0.28 3.29 15.02
C GLU A 199 0.60 4.40 14.41
N ASP A 200 1.76 4.65 15.01
CA ASP A 200 2.74 5.61 14.50
C ASP A 200 3.31 5.14 13.15
N ILE A 201 3.59 3.83 12.98
CA ILE A 201 4.06 3.28 11.71
C ILE A 201 3.02 3.53 10.60
N ALA A 202 1.76 3.17 10.86
CA ALA A 202 0.66 3.38 9.93
C ALA A 202 0.47 4.87 9.60
N ARG A 203 0.53 5.74 10.62
CA ARG A 203 0.47 7.18 10.46
C ARG A 203 1.60 7.70 9.58
N TYR A 204 2.84 7.27 9.80
CA TYR A 204 3.98 7.72 9.00
C TYR A 204 3.91 7.21 7.56
N HIS A 205 3.48 5.98 7.32
CA HIS A 205 3.23 5.50 5.95
C HIS A 205 2.14 6.31 5.24
N ARG A 206 1.05 6.68 5.94
CA ARG A 206 0.02 7.56 5.37
C ARG A 206 0.59 8.93 5.00
N LEU A 207 1.33 9.56 5.92
CA LEU A 207 1.95 10.87 5.68
C LEU A 207 2.98 10.83 4.54
N SER A 208 3.75 9.74 4.46
CA SER A 208 4.69 9.50 3.38
C SER A 208 3.97 9.36 2.03
N ALA A 209 2.89 8.57 1.96
CA ALA A 209 2.08 8.41 0.76
C ALA A 209 1.52 9.74 0.27
N ASP A 210 0.94 10.55 1.16
CA ASP A 210 0.40 11.88 0.83
C ASP A 210 1.48 12.79 0.23
N LYS A 211 2.70 12.75 0.78
CA LYS A 211 3.83 13.53 0.30
C LYS A 211 4.38 13.04 -1.04
N PHE A 212 4.37 11.74 -1.28
CA PHE A 212 4.67 11.19 -2.61
C PHE A 212 3.60 11.56 -3.65
N LEU A 213 2.31 11.58 -3.27
CA LEU A 213 1.24 12.06 -4.15
C LEU A 213 1.41 13.56 -4.47
N GLU A 214 1.73 14.38 -3.47
CA GLU A 214 2.08 15.80 -3.68
C GLU A 214 3.27 15.95 -4.65
N ALA A 215 4.29 15.09 -4.52
CA ALA A 215 5.45 15.03 -5.41
C ALA A 215 5.16 14.44 -6.81
N GLY A 216 3.97 13.89 -7.06
CA GLY A 216 3.64 13.17 -8.29
C GLY A 216 4.34 11.82 -8.45
N GLN A 217 4.88 11.23 -7.38
CA GLN A 217 5.61 9.96 -7.40
C GLN A 217 4.69 8.79 -6.98
N LYS A 218 3.89 8.30 -7.93
CA LYS A 218 2.89 7.24 -7.71
C LYS A 218 3.47 5.97 -7.10
N LYS A 219 4.62 5.50 -7.59
CA LYS A 219 5.25 4.26 -7.10
C LYS A 219 5.58 4.37 -5.62
N GLY A 220 6.15 5.50 -5.18
CA GLY A 220 6.40 5.78 -3.77
C GLY A 220 5.11 5.83 -2.93
N ALA A 221 4.06 6.44 -3.46
CA ALA A 221 2.75 6.46 -2.80
C ALA A 221 2.15 5.06 -2.66
N ILE A 222 2.12 4.26 -3.74
CA ILE A 222 1.61 2.88 -3.76
C ILE A 222 2.37 2.02 -2.74
N THR A 223 3.72 2.09 -2.72
CA THR A 223 4.52 1.32 -1.76
C THR A 223 4.13 1.64 -0.32
N ASN A 224 3.94 2.92 0.03
CA ASN A 224 3.56 3.30 1.39
C ASN A 224 2.09 2.98 1.72
N LEU A 225 1.18 3.15 0.77
CA LEU A 225 -0.21 2.75 0.94
C LEU A 225 -0.37 1.25 1.06
N LEU A 226 0.48 0.45 0.40
CA LEU A 226 0.51 -0.99 0.57
C LEU A 226 0.97 -1.39 1.97
N GLN A 227 2.03 -0.78 2.49
CA GLN A 227 2.45 -1.02 3.87
C GLN A 227 1.35 -0.62 4.87
N LEU A 228 0.70 0.53 4.64
CA LEU A 228 -0.45 0.94 5.42
C LEU A 228 -1.61 -0.07 5.31
N SER A 229 -1.93 -0.55 4.11
CA SER A 229 -2.98 -1.54 3.88
C SER A 229 -2.67 -2.84 4.63
N LYS A 230 -1.42 -3.32 4.61
CA LYS A 230 -0.98 -4.49 5.38
C LYS A 230 -1.13 -4.29 6.90
N LEU A 231 -0.80 -3.11 7.41
CA LEU A 231 -0.99 -2.76 8.82
C LEU A 231 -2.48 -2.69 9.17
N GLN A 232 -3.28 -1.99 8.36
CA GLN A 232 -4.73 -1.92 8.52
C GLN A 232 -5.38 -3.29 8.42
N ALA A 233 -4.84 -4.21 7.62
CA ALA A 233 -5.37 -5.56 7.47
C ALA A 233 -5.27 -6.39 8.76
N LYS A 234 -4.53 -5.91 9.77
CA LYS A 234 -4.48 -6.45 11.14
C LYS A 234 -5.63 -5.96 12.02
N GLU A 235 -6.23 -4.81 11.70
CA GLU A 235 -7.32 -4.20 12.46
C GLU A 235 -8.68 -4.27 11.73
N SER A 236 -8.69 -4.15 10.41
CA SER A 236 -9.89 -4.20 9.59
C SER A 236 -9.52 -4.48 8.13
N GLN A 237 -9.87 -5.67 7.60
CA GLN A 237 -9.70 -5.92 6.15
C GLN A 237 -10.50 -4.97 5.29
N SER A 238 -11.64 -4.45 5.78
CA SER A 238 -12.43 -3.46 5.03
C SER A 238 -11.65 -2.16 4.82
N SER A 239 -10.96 -1.68 5.86
CA SER A 239 -10.08 -0.51 5.77
C SER A 239 -8.86 -0.78 4.87
N ALA A 240 -8.24 -1.95 5.03
CA ALA A 240 -7.13 -2.39 4.19
C ALA A 240 -7.51 -2.47 2.70
N LEU A 241 -8.71 -2.99 2.42
CA LEU A 241 -9.27 -3.11 1.08
C LEU A 241 -9.52 -1.73 0.48
N GLU A 242 -10.03 -0.76 1.23
CA GLU A 242 -10.22 0.62 0.76
C GLU A 242 -8.89 1.28 0.35
N THR A 243 -7.85 1.12 1.19
CA THR A 243 -6.50 1.61 0.87
C THR A 243 -5.91 0.89 -0.34
N LEU A 244 -6.12 -0.41 -0.47
CA LEU A 244 -5.66 -1.19 -1.62
C LEU A 244 -6.39 -0.81 -2.91
N GLU A 245 -7.68 -0.52 -2.85
CA GLU A 245 -8.44 0.01 -3.99
C GLU A 245 -7.92 1.39 -4.43
N THR A 246 -7.40 2.18 -3.49
CA THR A 246 -6.70 3.42 -3.84
C THR A 246 -5.42 3.12 -4.60
N CYS A 247 -4.61 2.14 -4.15
CA CYS A 247 -3.42 1.68 -4.89
C CYS A 247 -3.75 1.25 -6.32
N LEU A 248 -4.78 0.41 -6.49
CA LEU A 248 -5.23 -0.09 -7.81
C LEU A 248 -5.67 1.02 -8.77
N LYS A 249 -6.18 2.15 -8.24
CA LYS A 249 -6.56 3.32 -9.04
C LYS A 249 -5.39 4.23 -9.38
N LEU A 250 -4.33 4.19 -8.57
CA LEU A 250 -3.09 4.93 -8.83
C LEU A 250 -2.24 4.28 -9.92
N VAL A 251 -2.31 2.95 -10.06
CA VAL A 251 -1.65 2.22 -11.14
C VAL A 251 -2.26 2.57 -12.49
N ASP A 252 -1.43 2.94 -13.46
CA ASP A 252 -1.87 3.19 -14.83
C ASP A 252 -2.14 1.86 -15.53
N SER A 253 -3.35 1.66 -16.05
CA SER A 253 -3.71 0.40 -16.72
C SER A 253 -3.03 0.21 -18.07
N ASP A 254 -2.51 1.28 -18.65
CA ASP A 254 -2.00 1.30 -20.02
C ASP A 254 -0.46 1.17 -20.06
N ASP A 255 0.22 1.26 -18.91
CA ASP A 255 1.66 0.99 -18.79
C ASP A 255 1.94 -0.51 -18.64
N LEU A 256 2.59 -1.07 -19.66
CA LEU A 256 3.01 -2.48 -19.71
C LEU A 256 3.92 -2.87 -18.53
N LEU A 257 4.73 -1.93 -18.03
CA LEU A 257 5.62 -2.18 -16.89
C LEU A 257 4.86 -2.25 -15.55
N GLU A 258 3.64 -1.72 -15.48
CA GLU A 258 2.81 -1.75 -14.28
C GLU A 258 1.77 -2.88 -14.29
N ARG A 259 1.60 -3.60 -15.41
CA ARG A 259 0.65 -4.71 -15.56
C ARG A 259 0.88 -5.82 -14.53
N HIS A 260 2.13 -6.25 -14.38
CA HIS A 260 2.52 -7.27 -13.39
C HIS A 260 2.34 -6.77 -11.95
N GLY A 261 2.73 -5.52 -11.68
CA GLY A 261 2.50 -4.90 -10.37
C GLY A 261 1.02 -4.82 -10.02
N LYS A 262 0.16 -4.56 -11.01
CA LYS A 262 -1.30 -4.55 -10.85
C LYS A 262 -1.86 -5.95 -10.57
N ALA A 263 -1.33 -7.00 -11.21
CA ALA A 263 -1.71 -8.38 -10.92
C ALA A 263 -1.45 -8.73 -9.45
N HIS A 264 -0.28 -8.36 -8.91
CA HIS A 264 0.03 -8.51 -7.48
C HIS A 264 -0.96 -7.77 -6.58
N LEU A 265 -1.31 -6.51 -6.90
CA LEU A 265 -2.33 -5.77 -6.15
C LEU A 265 -3.71 -6.46 -6.18
N LEU A 266 -4.06 -7.12 -7.29
CA LEU A 266 -5.31 -7.88 -7.40
C LEU A 266 -5.25 -9.19 -6.60
N GLN A 267 -4.10 -9.84 -6.48
CA GLN A 267 -3.92 -10.99 -5.57
C GLN A 267 -4.14 -10.59 -4.10
N ASP A 268 -3.55 -9.46 -3.68
CA ASP A 268 -3.77 -8.89 -2.34
C ASP A 268 -5.27 -8.60 -2.13
N LYS A 269 -5.94 -8.06 -3.15
CA LYS A 269 -7.37 -7.74 -3.11
C LYS A 269 -8.22 -9.00 -2.99
N ALA A 270 -7.92 -10.01 -3.80
CA ALA A 270 -8.60 -11.30 -3.77
C ALA A 270 -8.45 -11.96 -2.39
N THR A 271 -7.27 -11.86 -1.79
CA THR A 271 -6.99 -12.36 -0.44
C THR A 271 -7.85 -11.66 0.61
N TYR A 272 -7.95 -10.32 0.58
CA TYR A 272 -8.81 -9.60 1.52
C TYR A 272 -10.30 -9.91 1.30
N LEU A 273 -10.77 -9.99 0.06
CA LEU A 273 -12.15 -10.36 -0.26
C LEU A 273 -12.49 -11.78 0.22
N HIS A 274 -11.57 -12.73 0.05
CA HIS A 274 -11.71 -14.10 0.52
C HIS A 274 -11.80 -14.15 2.05
N LYS A 275 -10.90 -13.45 2.76
CA LYS A 275 -10.93 -13.31 4.23
C LYS A 275 -12.23 -12.65 4.73
N LEU A 276 -12.81 -11.72 3.97
CA LEU A 276 -14.10 -11.09 4.25
C LEU A 276 -15.31 -11.98 3.89
N GLY A 277 -15.10 -13.20 3.40
CA GLY A 277 -16.17 -14.14 3.02
C GLY A 277 -16.80 -13.86 1.65
N SER A 278 -16.30 -12.87 0.90
CA SER A 278 -16.78 -12.51 -0.44
C SER A 278 -16.16 -13.42 -1.51
N LYS A 279 -16.35 -14.73 -1.37
CA LYS A 279 -15.65 -15.78 -2.13
C LYS A 279 -15.80 -15.66 -3.66
N LEU A 280 -17.00 -15.32 -4.15
CA LEU A 280 -17.23 -15.17 -5.59
C LEU A 280 -16.47 -13.97 -6.16
N GLU A 281 -16.46 -12.84 -5.44
CA GLU A 281 -15.72 -11.66 -5.86
C GLU A 281 -14.20 -11.88 -5.76
N ALA A 282 -13.74 -12.64 -4.75
CA ALA A 282 -12.36 -13.06 -4.65
C ALA A 282 -11.92 -13.89 -5.85
N LEU A 283 -12.72 -14.89 -6.25
CA LEU A 283 -12.46 -15.71 -7.46
C LEU A 283 -12.41 -14.84 -8.73
N LYS A 284 -13.36 -13.92 -8.90
CA LYS A 284 -13.35 -13.03 -10.06
C LYS A 284 -12.12 -12.12 -10.08
N THR A 285 -11.73 -11.61 -8.91
CA THR A 285 -10.58 -10.71 -8.77
C THR A 285 -9.26 -11.42 -9.11
N ILE A 286 -9.09 -12.69 -8.69
CA ILE A 286 -7.90 -13.46 -9.04
C ILE A 286 -7.87 -13.84 -10.52
N GLU A 287 -9.03 -14.08 -11.15
CA GLU A 287 -9.13 -14.26 -12.60
C GLU A 287 -8.71 -13.02 -13.39
N ASP A 288 -9.09 -11.83 -12.90
CA ASP A 288 -8.63 -10.57 -13.47
C ASP A 288 -7.10 -10.44 -13.34
N ALA A 289 -6.49 -10.90 -12.24
CA ALA A 289 -5.04 -10.93 -12.05
C ALA A 289 -4.33 -11.88 -13.04
N ILE A 290 -4.87 -13.10 -13.21
CA ILE A 290 -4.38 -14.08 -14.19
C ILE A 290 -4.34 -13.47 -15.59
N GLY A 291 -5.43 -12.81 -16.00
CA GLY A 291 -5.51 -12.16 -17.30
C GLY A 291 -4.47 -11.03 -17.49
N LEU A 292 -3.92 -10.46 -16.40
CA LEU A 292 -2.84 -9.49 -16.47
C LEU A 292 -1.45 -10.14 -16.57
N ASP A 293 -1.19 -11.26 -15.90
CA ASP A 293 0.12 -11.93 -15.94
C ASP A 293 0.26 -12.91 -17.11
N GLU A 294 -0.84 -13.35 -17.73
CA GLU A 294 -0.79 -14.25 -18.89
C GLU A 294 0.03 -13.64 -20.05
N GLY A 295 1.07 -14.38 -20.46
CA GLY A 295 1.98 -14.02 -21.53
C GLY A 295 3.04 -12.97 -21.16
N VAL A 296 3.19 -12.64 -19.86
CA VAL A 296 4.24 -11.75 -19.36
C VAL A 296 5.45 -12.57 -18.91
N PHE A 297 6.60 -12.40 -19.56
CA PHE A 297 7.85 -13.04 -19.15
C PHE A 297 8.33 -12.51 -17.80
N GLY A 298 8.72 -13.40 -16.90
CA GLY A 298 9.11 -13.07 -15.52
C GLY A 298 7.94 -13.06 -14.53
N ALA A 299 6.71 -13.31 -14.97
CA ALA A 299 5.53 -13.39 -14.11
C ALA A 299 5.15 -14.83 -13.74
N GLU A 300 5.95 -15.83 -14.08
CA GLU A 300 5.61 -17.25 -13.99
C GLU A 300 5.28 -17.69 -12.55
N ILE A 301 6.05 -17.24 -11.56
CA ILE A 301 5.80 -17.52 -10.12
C ILE A 301 4.49 -16.88 -9.64
N ASN A 302 4.22 -15.64 -10.03
CA ASN A 302 2.97 -14.94 -9.67
C ASN A 302 1.76 -15.58 -10.37
N LEU A 303 1.92 -16.01 -11.62
CA LEU A 303 0.89 -16.70 -12.38
C LEU A 303 0.58 -18.07 -11.78
N HIS A 304 1.62 -18.83 -11.39
CA HIS A 304 1.48 -20.08 -10.62
C HIS A 304 0.66 -19.85 -9.34
N THR A 305 1.05 -18.85 -8.55
CA THR A 305 0.34 -18.47 -7.31
C THR A 305 -1.12 -18.11 -7.58
N SER A 306 -1.38 -17.36 -8.65
CA SER A 306 -2.74 -16.96 -9.02
C SER A 306 -3.60 -18.16 -9.42
N TYR A 307 -3.05 -19.12 -10.17
CA TYR A 307 -3.76 -20.36 -10.52
C TYR A 307 -4.07 -21.20 -9.29
N MET A 308 -3.13 -21.35 -8.36
CA MET A 308 -3.35 -22.05 -7.09
C MET A 308 -4.47 -21.41 -6.26
N MET A 309 -4.45 -20.08 -6.11
CA MET A 309 -5.51 -19.34 -5.42
C MET A 309 -6.87 -19.52 -6.12
N ALA A 310 -6.91 -19.41 -7.45
CA ALA A 310 -8.13 -19.58 -8.23
C ALA A 310 -8.69 -20.99 -8.13
N ALA A 311 -7.83 -22.02 -8.09
CA ALA A 311 -8.23 -23.41 -7.89
C ALA A 311 -8.86 -23.61 -6.50
N GLN A 312 -8.22 -23.10 -5.44
CA GLN A 312 -8.73 -23.17 -4.08
C GLN A 312 -10.10 -22.47 -3.97
N TYR A 313 -10.22 -21.23 -4.48
CA TYR A 313 -11.46 -20.47 -4.39
C TYR A 313 -12.59 -21.10 -5.20
N ALA A 314 -12.29 -21.69 -6.36
CA ALA A 314 -13.27 -22.44 -7.14
C ALA A 314 -13.74 -23.71 -6.42
N LEU A 315 -12.82 -24.44 -5.76
CA LEU A 315 -13.15 -25.63 -4.97
C LEU A 315 -14.07 -25.28 -3.79
N GLU A 316 -13.75 -24.22 -3.05
CA GLU A 316 -14.59 -23.74 -1.93
C GLU A 316 -15.99 -23.29 -2.35
N LEU A 317 -16.17 -22.90 -3.61
CA LEU A 317 -17.46 -22.56 -4.22
C LEU A 317 -18.18 -23.79 -4.83
N GLY A 318 -17.56 -24.97 -4.80
CA GLY A 318 -18.11 -26.20 -5.37
C GLY A 318 -18.00 -26.30 -6.89
N ILE A 319 -17.11 -25.53 -7.54
CA ILE A 319 -16.94 -25.48 -8.99
C ILE A 319 -15.77 -26.38 -9.41
N GLN A 320 -15.97 -27.70 -9.38
CA GLN A 320 -14.90 -28.69 -9.56
C GLN A 320 -14.16 -28.58 -10.91
N ASP A 321 -14.89 -28.40 -12.03
CA ASP A 321 -14.27 -28.31 -13.36
C ASP A 321 -13.28 -27.16 -13.45
N LYS A 322 -13.61 -26.03 -12.81
CA LYS A 322 -12.78 -24.83 -12.79
C LYS A 322 -11.57 -25.02 -11.89
N ALA A 323 -11.75 -25.65 -10.73
CA ALA A 323 -10.65 -26.01 -9.84
C ALA A 323 -9.64 -26.93 -10.53
N ASN A 324 -10.11 -28.00 -11.18
CA ASN A 324 -9.26 -28.93 -11.91
C ASN A 324 -8.49 -28.24 -13.05
N ARG A 325 -9.16 -27.34 -13.78
CA ARG A 325 -8.51 -26.57 -14.85
C ARG A 325 -7.36 -25.70 -14.32
N TYR A 326 -7.57 -24.97 -13.23
CA TYR A 326 -6.52 -24.12 -12.68
C TYR A 326 -5.38 -24.92 -12.07
N ASN A 327 -5.66 -26.05 -11.43
CA ASN A 327 -4.59 -26.96 -10.97
C ASN A 327 -3.72 -27.42 -12.13
N GLN A 328 -4.32 -27.80 -13.27
CA GLN A 328 -3.53 -28.17 -14.45
C GLN A 328 -2.68 -27.01 -14.97
N LEU A 329 -3.25 -25.81 -15.04
CA LEU A 329 -2.51 -24.62 -15.48
C LEU A 329 -1.37 -24.26 -14.53
N ALA A 330 -1.55 -24.45 -13.21
CA ALA A 330 -0.50 -24.28 -12.22
C ALA A 330 0.65 -25.28 -12.44
N VAL A 331 0.35 -26.56 -12.68
CA VAL A 331 1.37 -27.58 -13.01
C VAL A 331 2.12 -27.21 -14.28
N ASP A 332 1.40 -26.82 -15.34
CA ASP A 332 1.98 -26.50 -16.63
C ASP A 332 2.96 -25.31 -16.51
N ILE A 333 2.56 -24.21 -15.86
CA ILE A 333 3.43 -23.04 -15.68
C ILE A 333 4.58 -23.34 -14.71
N GLY A 334 4.32 -24.10 -13.64
CA GLY A 334 5.31 -24.51 -12.64
C GLY A 334 6.49 -25.25 -13.26
N SER A 335 6.22 -26.11 -14.25
CA SER A 335 7.27 -26.85 -15.00
C SER A 335 8.23 -25.96 -15.81
N THR A 336 7.90 -24.68 -15.98
CA THR A 336 8.72 -23.72 -16.74
C THR A 336 9.51 -22.77 -15.85
N ILE A 337 9.31 -22.81 -14.53
CA ILE A 337 9.98 -21.93 -13.58
C ILE A 337 11.37 -22.49 -13.29
N ASP A 338 12.39 -21.66 -13.51
CA ASP A 338 13.79 -21.96 -13.18
C ASP A 338 14.22 -21.08 -11.99
N ASP A 339 13.66 -21.38 -10.81
CA ASP A 339 13.97 -20.70 -9.54
C ASP A 339 14.25 -21.76 -8.46
N GLU A 340 15.40 -21.65 -7.78
CA GLU A 340 15.87 -22.66 -6.84
C GLU A 340 14.94 -22.81 -5.62
N LEU A 341 14.41 -21.69 -5.10
CA LEU A 341 13.50 -21.71 -3.95
C LEU A 341 12.17 -22.34 -4.36
N PHE A 342 11.61 -21.94 -5.50
CA PHE A 342 10.37 -22.51 -6.03
C PHE A 342 10.50 -24.02 -6.21
N ASN A 343 11.58 -24.48 -6.84
CA ASN A 343 11.82 -25.90 -7.09
C ASN A 343 11.93 -26.70 -5.79
N LEU A 344 12.59 -26.15 -4.77
CA LEU A 344 12.67 -26.78 -3.45
C LEU A 344 11.31 -26.82 -2.75
N GLN A 345 10.52 -25.75 -2.82
CA GLN A 345 9.16 -25.70 -2.28
C GLN A 345 8.25 -26.74 -2.93
N THR A 346 8.30 -26.88 -4.26
CA THR A 346 7.54 -27.89 -5.00
C THR A 346 7.98 -29.30 -4.62
N LYS A 347 9.30 -29.56 -4.54
CA LYS A 347 9.84 -30.86 -4.09
C LYS A 347 9.33 -31.24 -2.69
N VAL A 348 9.27 -30.28 -1.77
CA VAL A 348 8.73 -30.49 -0.41
C VAL A 348 7.23 -30.78 -0.44
N ALA A 349 6.46 -29.99 -1.20
CA ALA A 349 5.01 -30.16 -1.30
C ALA A 349 4.64 -31.52 -1.90
N ASP A 350 5.25 -31.89 -3.03
CA ASP A 350 5.01 -33.18 -3.71
C ASP A 350 5.35 -34.36 -2.78
N TYR A 351 6.40 -34.23 -1.97
CA TYR A 351 6.76 -35.27 -1.01
C TYR A 351 5.68 -35.45 0.07
N TYR A 352 5.10 -34.35 0.57
CA TYR A 352 4.02 -34.38 1.56
C TYR A 352 2.70 -34.91 1.01
N ASP A 353 2.45 -34.83 -0.30
CA ASP A 353 1.27 -35.43 -0.92
C ASP A 353 1.31 -36.98 -0.85
N GLU A 354 2.50 -37.56 -0.80
CA GLU A 354 2.71 -39.01 -0.73
C GLU A 354 3.08 -39.53 0.67
N HIS A 355 3.56 -38.65 1.57
CA HIS A 355 4.12 -39.03 2.86
C HIS A 355 3.69 -38.07 3.98
N ASP A 356 3.39 -38.61 5.16
CA ASP A 356 3.04 -37.79 6.33
C ASP A 356 4.25 -37.06 6.96
N GLN A 357 5.47 -37.55 6.71
CA GLN A 357 6.71 -37.03 7.31
C GLN A 357 7.82 -36.90 6.26
N LEU A 358 8.52 -35.77 6.23
CA LEU A 358 9.67 -35.57 5.33
C LEU A 358 10.80 -36.58 5.58
N SER A 359 11.51 -36.95 4.51
CA SER A 359 12.78 -37.64 4.65
C SER A 359 13.84 -36.71 5.24
N LYS A 360 14.78 -37.30 5.98
CA LYS A 360 15.92 -36.54 6.55
C LYS A 360 16.71 -35.79 5.48
N GLU A 361 16.86 -36.37 4.29
CA GLU A 361 17.56 -35.75 3.16
C GLU A 361 16.88 -34.45 2.72
N ILE A 362 15.55 -34.45 2.54
CA ILE A 362 14.82 -33.26 2.11
C ILE A 362 14.78 -32.21 3.24
N LEU A 363 14.65 -32.64 4.50
CA LEU A 363 14.73 -31.72 5.63
C LEU A 363 16.11 -31.05 5.72
N ASP A 364 17.19 -31.80 5.51
CA ASP A 364 18.56 -31.27 5.48
C ASP A 364 18.74 -30.29 4.29
N ASP A 365 18.17 -30.58 3.11
CA ASP A 365 18.14 -29.65 1.96
C ASP A 365 17.45 -28.32 2.31
N VAL A 366 16.27 -28.39 2.96
CA VAL A 366 15.50 -27.20 3.39
C VAL A 366 16.27 -26.35 4.38
N LEU A 367 16.89 -26.99 5.38
CA LEU A 367 17.70 -26.29 6.39
C LEU A 367 18.95 -25.67 5.76
N ALA A 368 19.60 -26.37 4.82
CA ALA A 368 20.79 -25.88 4.12
C ALA A 368 20.48 -24.70 3.18
N PHE A 369 19.29 -24.67 2.57
CA PHE A 369 18.86 -23.56 1.72
C PHE A 369 18.71 -22.24 2.51
N GLY A 370 18.37 -22.32 3.79
CA GLY A 370 18.42 -21.18 4.71
C GLY A 370 17.27 -20.17 4.56
N ASN A 371 16.18 -20.51 3.87
CA ASN A 371 15.00 -19.64 3.77
C ASN A 371 14.14 -19.77 5.03
N SER A 372 14.06 -18.71 5.84
CA SER A 372 13.37 -18.69 7.14
C SER A 372 11.91 -19.13 7.07
N GLY A 373 11.15 -18.59 6.10
CA GLY A 373 9.73 -18.89 5.92
C GLY A 373 9.47 -20.34 5.52
N LEU A 374 10.27 -20.90 4.61
CA LEU A 374 10.19 -22.31 4.21
C LEU A 374 10.53 -23.23 5.39
N ILE A 375 11.66 -22.98 6.06
CA ILE A 375 12.10 -23.75 7.23
C ILE A 375 11.02 -23.74 8.31
N GLY A 376 10.52 -22.56 8.68
CA GLY A 376 9.48 -22.43 9.70
C GLY A 376 8.19 -23.14 9.31
N THR A 377 7.78 -23.09 8.05
CA THR A 377 6.58 -23.79 7.56
C THR A 377 6.73 -25.31 7.60
N VAL A 378 7.89 -25.83 7.19
CA VAL A 378 8.20 -27.26 7.23
C VAL A 378 8.24 -27.76 8.67
N LEU A 379 8.95 -27.08 9.56
CA LEU A 379 9.04 -27.46 10.97
C LEU A 379 7.67 -27.39 11.67
N LEU A 380 6.85 -26.39 11.33
CA LEU A 380 5.46 -26.33 11.79
C LEU A 380 4.66 -27.55 11.30
N LYS A 381 4.78 -27.93 10.03
CA LYS A 381 4.09 -29.10 9.47
C LYS A 381 4.54 -30.40 10.14
N GLU A 382 5.83 -30.55 10.42
CA GLU A 382 6.36 -31.68 11.18
C GLU A 382 5.81 -31.68 12.61
N SER A 383 5.72 -30.54 13.29
CA SER A 383 5.24 -30.50 14.67
C SER A 383 3.80 -31.01 14.86
N ILE A 384 2.95 -30.85 13.84
CA ILE A 384 1.53 -31.25 13.89
C ILE A 384 1.29 -32.67 13.38
N ASN A 385 2.35 -33.42 13.03
CA ASN A 385 2.21 -34.80 12.60
C ASN A 385 1.72 -35.68 13.77
N PRO A 386 0.59 -36.41 13.63
CA PRO A 386 0.05 -37.26 14.69
C PRO A 386 0.99 -38.38 15.18
N SER A 387 2.03 -38.74 14.43
CA SER A 387 3.02 -39.74 14.84
C SER A 387 4.05 -39.21 15.83
N ASN A 388 4.19 -37.89 15.96
CA ASN A 388 5.19 -37.28 16.82
C ASN A 388 4.76 -37.32 18.29
N SER A 389 5.74 -37.49 19.18
CA SER A 389 5.50 -37.30 20.61
C SER A 389 5.32 -35.82 20.91
N ILE A 390 4.65 -35.50 22.03
CA ILE A 390 4.47 -34.10 22.46
C ILE A 390 5.81 -33.37 22.59
N THR A 391 6.85 -34.07 23.05
CA THR A 391 8.21 -33.50 23.14
C THR A 391 8.79 -33.20 21.77
N ASP A 392 8.65 -34.11 20.80
CA ASP A 392 9.14 -33.86 19.44
C ASP A 392 8.38 -32.70 18.78
N SER A 393 7.06 -32.63 18.97
CA SER A 393 6.23 -31.52 18.49
C SER A 393 6.68 -30.18 19.06
N ILE A 394 6.97 -30.10 20.36
CA ILE A 394 7.48 -28.88 21.00
C ILE A 394 8.87 -28.53 20.44
N ASP A 395 9.78 -29.50 20.32
CA ASP A 395 11.12 -29.27 19.78
C ASP A 395 11.08 -28.71 18.35
N PHE A 396 10.17 -29.22 17.51
CA PHE A 396 9.93 -28.68 16.16
C PHE A 396 9.39 -27.25 16.18
N LEU A 397 8.43 -26.94 17.08
CA LEU A 397 7.88 -25.58 17.21
C LEU A 397 8.93 -24.58 17.72
N ASP A 398 9.78 -24.98 18.67
CA ASP A 398 10.89 -24.17 19.17
C ASP A 398 11.94 -23.94 18.07
N ALA A 399 12.29 -24.99 17.31
CA ALA A 399 13.17 -24.87 16.17
C ALA A 399 12.58 -23.92 15.09
N ALA A 400 11.28 -24.01 14.82
CA ALA A 400 10.60 -23.09 13.90
C ALA A 400 10.77 -21.64 14.35
N LEU A 401 10.48 -21.31 15.62
CA LEU A 401 10.69 -19.95 16.16
C LEU A 401 12.14 -19.49 16.11
N GLY A 402 13.11 -20.41 16.21
CA GLY A 402 14.54 -20.10 16.12
C GLY A 402 14.99 -19.66 14.73
N HIS A 403 14.28 -20.09 13.68
CA HIS A 403 14.59 -19.76 12.29
C HIS A 403 13.76 -18.61 11.71
N LEU A 404 12.56 -18.36 12.26
CA LEU A 404 11.64 -17.35 11.75
C LEU A 404 12.13 -15.92 12.01
N GLU A 405 12.07 -15.07 10.98
CA GLU A 405 12.41 -13.66 11.08
C GLU A 405 11.18 -12.82 11.46
N LYS A 406 11.37 -11.52 11.74
CA LYS A 406 10.28 -10.60 12.12
C LYS A 406 9.18 -10.47 11.06
N ASP A 407 9.52 -10.74 9.81
CA ASP A 407 8.60 -10.63 8.67
C ASP A 407 7.76 -11.91 8.47
N ASP A 408 8.12 -13.04 9.09
CA ASP A 408 7.43 -14.33 8.96
C ASP A 408 6.20 -14.48 9.89
N ARG A 409 5.49 -13.38 10.17
CA ARG A 409 4.43 -13.33 11.19
C ARG A 409 3.30 -14.35 10.97
N GLY A 410 3.02 -14.69 9.72
CA GLY A 410 1.99 -15.67 9.35
C GLY A 410 2.32 -17.12 9.72
N VAL A 411 3.62 -17.44 9.87
CA VAL A 411 4.03 -18.75 10.39
C VAL A 411 4.14 -18.67 11.91
N VAL A 412 4.65 -17.55 12.43
CA VAL A 412 4.76 -17.29 13.88
C VAL A 412 3.39 -17.41 14.57
N ASP A 413 2.31 -16.89 13.98
CA ASP A 413 0.98 -17.00 14.59
C ASP A 413 0.48 -18.44 14.69
N LEU A 414 0.72 -19.25 13.65
CA LEU A 414 0.37 -20.66 13.64
C LEU A 414 1.21 -21.45 14.64
N VAL A 415 2.52 -21.21 14.69
CA VAL A 415 3.43 -21.85 15.65
C VAL A 415 2.95 -21.60 17.09
N HIS A 416 2.65 -20.35 17.44
CA HIS A 416 2.12 -20.01 18.77
C HIS A 416 0.71 -20.57 19.03
N PHE A 417 -0.13 -20.67 18.00
CA PHE A 417 -1.43 -21.33 18.12
C PHE A 417 -1.26 -22.81 18.49
N HIS A 418 -0.33 -23.53 17.84
CA HIS A 418 -0.06 -24.94 18.12
C HIS A 418 0.59 -25.16 19.49
N PHE A 419 1.48 -24.27 19.95
CA PHE A 419 1.91 -24.26 21.36
C PHE A 419 0.71 -24.15 22.30
N GLY A 420 -0.23 -23.24 22.01
CA GLY A 420 -1.45 -23.06 22.80
C GLY A 420 -2.31 -24.33 22.89
N LEU A 421 -2.48 -25.05 21.77
CA LEU A 421 -3.19 -26.33 21.75
C LEU A 421 -2.52 -27.37 22.65
N ILE A 422 -1.20 -27.56 22.50
CA ILE A 422 -0.44 -28.54 23.28
C ILE A 422 -0.52 -28.21 24.79
N TYR A 423 -0.30 -26.95 25.17
CA TYR A 423 -0.38 -26.54 26.57
C TYR A 423 -1.78 -26.72 27.15
N GLN A 424 -2.82 -26.43 26.36
CA GLN A 424 -4.21 -26.62 26.79
C GLN A 424 -4.52 -28.11 27.01
N GLU A 425 -4.07 -29.00 26.12
CA GLU A 425 -4.21 -30.46 26.29
C GLU A 425 -3.48 -30.98 27.53
N GLN A 426 -2.36 -30.38 27.90
CA GLN A 426 -1.61 -30.70 29.13
C GLN A 426 -2.20 -30.04 30.40
N GLY A 427 -3.25 -29.23 30.28
CA GLY A 427 -3.84 -28.50 31.40
C GLY A 427 -3.00 -27.32 31.90
N LEU A 428 -2.00 -26.88 31.13
CA LEU A 428 -1.16 -25.72 31.41
C LEU A 428 -1.83 -24.43 30.92
N THR A 429 -2.93 -24.07 31.59
CA THR A 429 -3.83 -22.98 31.16
C THR A 429 -3.13 -21.62 31.01
N THR A 430 -2.14 -21.32 31.86
CA THR A 430 -1.40 -20.05 31.81
C THR A 430 -0.50 -19.95 30.58
N ASP A 431 0.18 -21.04 30.22
CA ASP A 431 1.06 -21.10 29.05
C ASP A 431 0.27 -21.15 27.75
N ALA A 432 -0.90 -21.82 27.78
CA ALA A 432 -1.86 -21.80 26.69
C ALA A 432 -2.39 -20.38 26.43
N GLU A 433 -2.81 -19.65 27.48
CA GLU A 433 -3.22 -18.25 27.38
C GLU A 433 -2.10 -17.39 26.76
N ALA A 434 -0.87 -17.50 27.28
CA ALA A 434 0.26 -16.73 26.77
C ALA A 434 0.54 -17.02 25.28
N SER A 435 0.43 -18.28 24.87
CA SER A 435 0.67 -18.71 23.49
C SER A 435 -0.43 -18.23 22.54
N TYR A 436 -1.71 -18.34 22.93
CA TYR A 436 -2.80 -17.78 22.13
C TYR A 436 -2.73 -16.26 22.02
N LEU A 437 -2.32 -15.55 23.07
CA LEU A 437 -2.11 -14.10 23.00
C LEU A 437 -0.99 -13.74 22.02
N LYS A 438 0.14 -14.46 22.03
CA LYS A 438 1.22 -14.26 21.05
C LYS A 438 0.77 -14.60 19.62
N SER A 439 -0.04 -15.64 19.46
CA SER A 439 -0.65 -15.98 18.16
C SER A 439 -1.52 -14.83 17.65
N LEU A 440 -2.37 -14.27 18.50
CA LEU A 440 -3.24 -13.14 18.14
C LEU A 440 -2.49 -11.82 17.95
N ASP A 441 -1.34 -11.63 18.60
CA ASP A 441 -0.44 -10.50 18.37
C ASP A 441 0.22 -10.58 16.98
N ALA A 442 0.66 -11.78 16.59
CA ALA A 442 1.22 -12.03 15.26
C ALA A 442 0.14 -11.95 14.16
N ASN A 443 -1.05 -12.51 14.41
CA ASN A 443 -2.19 -12.50 13.50
C ASN A 443 -3.52 -12.34 14.26
N PRO A 444 -4.08 -11.12 14.32
CA PRO A 444 -5.35 -10.87 14.97
C PRO A 444 -6.51 -11.67 14.37
N TYR A 445 -6.40 -12.22 13.15
CA TYR A 445 -7.47 -12.96 12.46
C TYR A 445 -7.40 -14.47 12.64
N ASN A 446 -6.51 -14.97 13.51
CA ASN A 446 -6.50 -16.38 13.86
C ASN A 446 -7.77 -16.74 14.68
N TYR A 447 -8.85 -17.05 13.97
CA TYR A 447 -10.14 -17.40 14.56
C TYR A 447 -10.05 -18.61 15.51
N PRO A 448 -9.31 -19.68 15.18
CA PRO A 448 -9.08 -20.78 16.12
C PRO A 448 -8.45 -20.32 17.43
N ALA A 449 -7.36 -19.54 17.39
CA ALA A 449 -6.68 -19.04 18.59
C ALA A 449 -7.61 -18.16 19.44
N ALA A 450 -8.34 -17.24 18.80
CA ALA A 450 -9.30 -16.37 19.49
C ALA A 450 -10.45 -17.15 20.14
N ASN A 451 -10.98 -18.16 19.44
CA ASN A 451 -12.06 -19.00 19.97
C ASN A 451 -11.59 -19.84 21.15
N ASN A 452 -10.40 -20.45 21.06
CA ASN A 452 -9.83 -21.22 22.15
C ASN A 452 -9.52 -20.35 23.36
N LEU A 453 -8.96 -19.15 23.16
CA LEU A 453 -8.72 -18.19 24.23
C LEU A 453 -10.03 -17.69 24.86
N ALA A 454 -11.07 -17.43 24.05
CA ALA A 454 -12.38 -17.06 24.55
C ALA A 454 -13.01 -18.19 25.36
N GLY A 455 -12.95 -19.44 24.88
CA GLY A 455 -13.37 -20.62 25.62
C GLY A 455 -12.66 -20.73 26.96
N LEU A 456 -11.33 -20.60 26.95
CA LEU A 456 -10.48 -20.61 28.15
C LEU A 456 -10.91 -19.54 29.17
N TYR A 457 -11.17 -18.30 28.73
CA TYR A 457 -11.64 -17.24 29.62
C TYR A 457 -13.07 -17.45 30.14
N MET A 458 -13.95 -18.00 29.32
CA MET A 458 -15.34 -18.25 29.72
C MET A 458 -15.44 -19.43 30.68
N GLU A 459 -14.65 -20.49 30.49
CA GLU A 459 -14.60 -21.67 31.36
C GLU A 459 -13.91 -21.38 32.69
N SER A 460 -12.90 -20.52 32.70
CA SER A 460 -12.21 -20.08 33.92
C SER A 460 -12.84 -18.86 34.58
N GLU A 461 -14.03 -18.44 34.13
CA GLU A 461 -14.78 -17.30 34.67
C GLU A 461 -13.99 -15.97 34.69
N GLN A 462 -13.02 -15.81 33.79
CA GLN A 462 -12.21 -14.59 33.65
C GLN A 462 -12.95 -13.54 32.82
N TRP A 463 -14.11 -13.10 33.31
CA TRP A 463 -15.06 -12.27 32.57
C TRP A 463 -14.48 -10.94 32.08
N GLU A 464 -13.59 -10.30 32.85
CA GLU A 464 -12.97 -9.04 32.44
C GLU A 464 -12.09 -9.22 31.20
N LYS A 465 -11.27 -10.29 31.18
CA LYS A 465 -10.43 -10.62 30.03
C LYS A 465 -11.29 -11.05 28.83
N ALA A 466 -12.34 -11.85 29.06
CA ALA A 466 -13.31 -12.22 28.02
C ALA A 466 -13.94 -10.97 27.37
N CYS A 467 -14.37 -9.98 28.16
CA CYS A 467 -14.91 -8.73 27.63
C CYS A 467 -13.89 -7.93 26.82
N LYS A 468 -12.62 -7.84 27.28
CA LYS A 468 -11.56 -7.17 26.52
C LYS A 468 -11.33 -7.87 25.18
N LEU A 469 -11.25 -9.20 25.19
CA LEU A 469 -11.11 -10.00 23.98
C LEU A 469 -12.31 -9.81 23.04
N PHE A 470 -13.55 -10.05 23.49
CA PHE A 470 -14.71 -9.87 22.63
C PHE A 470 -14.87 -8.44 22.11
N SER A 471 -14.58 -7.43 22.93
CA SER A 471 -14.62 -6.03 22.49
C SER A 471 -13.59 -5.75 21.39
N SER A 472 -12.35 -6.24 21.52
CA SER A 472 -11.34 -6.09 20.46
C SER A 472 -11.74 -6.85 19.20
N ARG A 473 -12.31 -8.06 19.34
CA ARG A 473 -12.79 -8.86 18.21
C ARG A 473 -13.98 -8.22 17.47
N ILE A 474 -14.93 -7.63 18.19
CA ILE A 474 -16.07 -6.92 17.59
C ILE A 474 -15.61 -5.68 16.83
N LYS A 475 -14.62 -4.94 17.36
CA LYS A 475 -14.01 -3.82 16.62
C LYS A 475 -13.33 -4.30 15.32
N LEU A 476 -12.70 -5.46 15.38
CA LEU A 476 -11.95 -6.05 14.27
C LEU A 476 -12.84 -6.61 13.15
N LEU A 477 -13.88 -7.35 13.54
CA LEU A 477 -14.69 -8.20 12.66
C LEU A 477 -16.12 -7.70 12.44
N GLY A 478 -16.51 -6.66 13.17
CA GLY A 478 -17.90 -6.22 13.25
C GLY A 478 -18.72 -7.03 14.26
N GLU A 479 -20.00 -6.67 14.35
CA GLU A 479 -20.97 -7.21 15.31
C GLU A 479 -21.53 -8.56 14.84
N LEU A 480 -20.67 -9.59 14.77
CA LEU A 480 -21.09 -10.95 14.40
C LEU A 480 -21.99 -11.57 15.48
N PRO A 481 -23.11 -12.23 15.13
CA PRO A 481 -24.11 -12.68 16.10
C PRO A 481 -23.59 -13.57 17.25
N ASN A 482 -22.65 -14.46 16.96
CA ASN A 482 -21.99 -15.33 17.95
C ASN A 482 -21.06 -14.56 18.89
N MET A 483 -20.32 -13.57 18.37
CA MET A 483 -19.46 -12.72 19.19
C MET A 483 -20.26 -11.76 20.06
N CYS A 484 -21.36 -11.21 19.55
CA CYS A 484 -22.28 -10.41 20.36
C CYS A 484 -22.91 -11.22 21.49
N PHE A 485 -23.22 -12.50 21.28
CA PHE A 485 -23.68 -13.38 22.36
C PHE A 485 -22.60 -13.61 23.43
N GLY A 486 -21.38 -13.97 23.02
CA GLY A 486 -20.25 -14.18 23.94
C GLY A 486 -19.93 -12.92 24.74
N TYR A 487 -19.92 -11.75 24.08
CA TYR A 487 -19.70 -10.46 24.74
C TYR A 487 -20.83 -10.11 25.71
N GLY A 488 -22.09 -10.27 25.28
CA GLY A 488 -23.26 -10.05 26.12
C GLY A 488 -23.25 -10.92 27.37
N LYS A 489 -22.85 -12.20 27.24
CA LYS A 489 -22.72 -13.12 28.37
C LYS A 489 -21.61 -12.68 29.34
N ALA A 490 -20.43 -12.33 28.83
CA ALA A 490 -19.34 -11.83 29.68
C ALA A 490 -19.70 -10.51 30.40
N LEU A 491 -20.45 -9.61 29.74
CA LEU A 491 -20.97 -8.37 30.34
C LEU A 491 -22.04 -8.65 31.40
N TYR A 492 -22.90 -9.64 31.16
CA TYR A 492 -23.94 -10.07 32.10
C TYR A 492 -23.33 -10.56 33.42
N GLU A 493 -22.29 -11.40 33.34
CA GLU A 493 -21.57 -11.90 34.52
C GLU A 493 -20.81 -10.79 35.27
N GLN A 494 -20.39 -9.73 34.56
CA GLN A 494 -19.85 -8.51 35.17
C GLN A 494 -20.92 -7.57 35.73
N HIS A 495 -22.20 -7.96 35.70
CA HIS A 495 -23.33 -7.14 36.14
C HIS A 495 -23.55 -5.86 35.32
N LYS A 496 -23.00 -5.78 34.11
CA LYS A 496 -23.20 -4.67 33.15
C LYS A 496 -24.44 -4.91 32.30
N TYR A 497 -25.59 -5.01 32.97
CA TYR A 497 -26.84 -5.51 32.36
C TYR A 497 -27.35 -4.66 31.18
N HIS A 498 -27.11 -3.35 31.18
CA HIS A 498 -27.50 -2.47 30.06
C HIS A 498 -26.73 -2.82 28.79
N GLU A 499 -25.40 -2.83 28.88
CA GLU A 499 -24.51 -3.16 27.76
C GLU A 499 -24.74 -4.60 27.30
N ALA A 500 -24.91 -5.53 28.25
CA ALA A 500 -25.23 -6.92 27.95
C ALA A 500 -26.52 -7.06 27.11
N LEU A 501 -27.59 -6.34 27.49
CA LEU A 501 -28.85 -6.33 26.75
C LEU A 501 -28.70 -5.80 25.32
N GLU A 502 -27.90 -4.74 25.12
CA GLU A 502 -27.61 -4.19 23.80
C GLU A 502 -26.98 -5.24 22.88
N TYR A 503 -25.95 -5.95 23.36
CA TYR A 503 -25.28 -6.98 22.58
C TYR A 503 -26.10 -8.27 22.43
N PHE A 504 -26.91 -8.66 23.42
CA PHE A 504 -27.87 -9.74 23.25
C PHE A 504 -28.92 -9.44 22.16
N ASN A 505 -29.29 -8.18 21.95
CA ASN A 505 -30.19 -7.79 20.86
C ASN A 505 -29.54 -7.90 19.47
N LYS A 506 -28.21 -7.92 19.40
CA LYS A 506 -27.42 -8.11 18.18
C LYS A 506 -27.06 -9.58 17.93
N ALA A 507 -27.33 -10.47 18.88
CA ALA A 507 -27.08 -11.92 18.75
C ALA A 507 -28.15 -12.64 17.89
N ASN A 508 -27.87 -13.89 17.50
CA ASN A 508 -28.80 -14.70 16.72
C ASN A 508 -30.06 -15.00 17.57
N PRO A 509 -31.28 -14.61 17.12
CA PRO A 509 -32.52 -14.83 17.88
C PRO A 509 -32.78 -16.29 18.28
N ASP A 510 -32.30 -17.24 17.48
CA ASP A 510 -32.52 -18.69 17.71
C ASP A 510 -31.54 -19.29 18.74
N THR A 511 -30.67 -18.47 19.36
CA THR A 511 -29.72 -18.94 20.37
C THR A 511 -30.47 -19.40 21.63
N GLU A 512 -30.22 -20.64 22.06
CA GLU A 512 -30.84 -21.22 23.24
C GLU A 512 -30.54 -20.39 24.51
N GLY A 513 -31.57 -20.13 25.33
CA GLY A 513 -31.45 -19.35 26.56
C GLY A 513 -31.30 -17.83 26.39
N LEU A 514 -31.16 -17.30 25.16
CA LEU A 514 -30.98 -15.87 24.91
C LEU A 514 -32.16 -15.02 25.41
N GLN A 515 -33.39 -15.49 25.20
CA GLN A 515 -34.59 -14.76 25.63
C GLN A 515 -34.64 -14.61 27.15
N GLN A 516 -34.29 -15.66 27.89
CA GLN A 516 -34.22 -15.63 29.35
C GLN A 516 -33.15 -14.65 29.84
N LEU A 517 -31.95 -14.65 29.24
CA LEU A 517 -30.87 -13.72 29.60
C LEU A 517 -31.26 -12.25 29.35
N LYS A 518 -31.99 -11.96 28.27
CA LYS A 518 -32.52 -10.61 28.00
C LYS A 518 -33.51 -10.15 29.06
N GLU A 519 -34.43 -11.03 29.48
CA GLU A 519 -35.40 -10.75 30.54
C GLU A 519 -34.70 -10.50 31.88
N GLU A 520 -33.68 -11.30 32.21
CA GLU A 520 -32.88 -11.13 33.42
C GLU A 520 -32.09 -9.80 33.41
N CYS A 521 -31.47 -9.42 32.29
CA CYS A 521 -30.84 -8.09 32.15
C CYS A 521 -31.84 -6.97 32.43
N PHE A 522 -33.02 -7.04 31.82
CA PHE A 522 -34.04 -6.01 31.96
C PHE A 522 -34.52 -5.85 33.41
N ILE A 523 -34.69 -6.96 34.14
CA ILE A 523 -35.06 -6.95 35.57
C ILE A 523 -33.94 -6.34 36.43
N LYS A 524 -32.67 -6.62 36.11
CA LYS A 524 -31.51 -6.21 36.90
C LYS A 524 -30.97 -4.81 36.55
N MET A 525 -31.47 -4.17 35.49
CA MET A 525 -31.07 -2.82 35.08
C MET A 525 -31.60 -1.73 36.04
N PRO A 526 -30.72 -0.84 36.57
CA PRO A 526 -31.17 0.33 37.31
C PRO A 526 -31.85 1.36 36.38
N LYS A 527 -32.95 1.95 36.85
CA LYS A 527 -33.67 2.99 36.10
C LYS A 527 -32.80 4.26 35.96
N GLY A 528 -32.36 4.59 34.73
CA GLY A 528 -31.95 5.95 34.37
C GLY A 528 -30.55 6.23 33.81
N MET A 529 -29.78 5.26 33.28
CA MET A 529 -28.50 5.57 32.63
C MET A 529 -28.63 5.73 31.11
N ILE A 530 -28.53 6.97 30.62
CA ILE A 530 -28.05 7.28 29.27
C ILE A 530 -26.85 8.21 29.48
N ALA A 531 -25.65 7.75 29.14
CA ALA A 531 -24.46 8.60 29.08
C ALA A 531 -23.63 8.23 27.84
N THR A 532 -23.51 9.16 26.91
CA THR A 532 -22.59 9.09 25.76
C THR A 532 -21.27 9.74 26.15
N SER A 533 -20.20 8.97 26.20
CA SER A 533 -18.83 9.46 26.40
C SER A 533 -18.20 9.79 25.04
N PHE A 534 -18.08 11.09 24.72
CA PHE A 534 -17.21 11.57 23.64
C PHE A 534 -15.93 12.12 24.27
N LYS A 535 -14.77 11.52 23.93
CA LYS A 535 -13.45 12.14 24.14
C LYS A 535 -12.99 12.74 22.82
N PRO A 536 -12.59 14.02 22.77
CA PRO A 536 -12.04 14.60 21.56
C PRO A 536 -10.60 14.13 21.37
N GLU A 537 -10.32 13.51 20.22
CA GLU A 537 -8.96 13.28 19.72
C GLU A 537 -8.38 14.59 19.18
N VAL A 538 -7.14 14.88 19.56
CA VAL A 538 -6.37 16.01 19.06
C VAL A 538 -5.73 15.61 17.74
N VAL A 539 -6.39 15.88 16.62
CA VAL A 539 -5.81 15.67 15.30
C VAL A 539 -4.91 16.86 14.96
N VAL A 540 -3.58 16.66 14.94
CA VAL A 540 -2.58 17.72 14.68
C VAL A 540 -2.12 17.78 13.22
N GLN A 541 -2.40 16.75 12.40
CA GLN A 541 -2.03 16.72 10.98
C GLN A 541 -3.20 16.25 10.12
N ILE A 542 -3.51 17.01 9.06
CA ILE A 542 -4.63 16.73 8.16
C ILE A 542 -4.07 15.97 6.95
N THR A 543 -4.52 14.72 6.79
CA THR A 543 -4.16 13.84 5.66
C THR A 543 -5.07 14.05 4.46
N SER A 544 -4.72 13.47 3.31
CA SER A 544 -5.58 13.44 2.13
C SER A 544 -6.92 12.77 2.40
N ASP A 545 -6.94 11.63 3.11
CA ASP A 545 -8.15 10.95 3.57
C ASP A 545 -8.99 11.85 4.49
N GLY A 546 -8.34 12.55 5.42
CA GLY A 546 -9.01 13.48 6.33
C GLY A 546 -9.66 14.65 5.58
N MET A 547 -9.00 15.16 4.55
CA MET A 547 -9.55 16.17 3.66
C MET A 547 -10.74 15.61 2.85
N LEU A 548 -10.61 14.42 2.27
CA LEU A 548 -11.68 13.78 1.51
C LEU A 548 -12.90 13.48 2.40
N ALA A 549 -12.67 13.00 3.63
CA ALA A 549 -13.71 12.78 4.63
C ALA A 549 -14.42 14.10 4.97
N ALA A 550 -13.68 15.19 5.17
CA ALA A 550 -14.26 16.52 5.38
C ALA A 550 -15.10 16.99 4.18
N LEU A 551 -14.66 16.74 2.94
CA LEU A 551 -15.46 17.06 1.74
C LEU A 551 -16.73 16.20 1.63
N ASN A 552 -16.68 14.94 2.04
CA ASN A 552 -17.85 14.06 2.08
C ASN A 552 -18.84 14.49 3.18
N GLU A 553 -18.36 14.86 4.36
CA GLU A 553 -19.20 15.46 5.41
C GLU A 553 -19.82 16.77 4.93
N PHE A 554 -19.04 17.63 4.28
CA PHE A 554 -19.54 18.86 3.65
C PHE A 554 -20.63 18.57 2.64
N SER A 555 -20.43 17.57 1.77
CA SER A 555 -21.43 17.12 0.80
C SER A 555 -22.73 16.71 1.49
N ALA A 556 -22.66 15.91 2.56
CA ALA A 556 -23.82 15.49 3.35
C ALA A 556 -24.54 16.68 4.02
N THR A 557 -23.79 17.63 4.61
CA THR A 557 -24.35 18.84 5.21
C THR A 557 -25.06 19.71 4.18
N VAL A 558 -24.44 19.95 3.02
CA VAL A 558 -25.06 20.75 1.96
C VAL A 558 -26.32 20.08 1.42
N SER A 559 -26.27 18.78 1.16
CA SER A 559 -27.38 18.01 0.60
C SER A 559 -28.60 17.99 1.53
N SER A 560 -28.38 17.98 2.84
CA SER A 560 -29.44 17.93 3.85
C SER A 560 -29.99 19.31 4.23
N GLN A 561 -29.13 20.31 4.45
CA GLN A 561 -29.52 21.57 5.08
C GLN A 561 -29.46 22.77 4.12
N ASN A 562 -28.53 22.76 3.16
CA ASN A 562 -28.24 23.95 2.37
C ASN A 562 -28.66 23.87 0.90
N ARG A 563 -29.17 22.73 0.42
CA ARG A 563 -29.51 22.50 -1.00
C ARG A 563 -30.34 23.62 -1.64
N MET A 564 -31.29 24.20 -0.90
CA MET A 564 -32.20 25.21 -1.45
C MET A 564 -31.55 26.60 -1.59
N HIS A 565 -30.40 26.87 -0.97
CA HIS A 565 -29.67 28.14 -1.14
C HIS A 565 -29.16 28.33 -2.56
N PHE A 566 -28.97 27.23 -3.30
CA PHE A 566 -28.55 27.23 -4.69
C PHE A 566 -29.69 27.54 -5.67
N TRP A 567 -30.94 27.62 -5.21
CA TRP A 567 -32.11 27.81 -6.05
C TRP A 567 -32.88 29.08 -5.70
N GLN A 568 -33.50 29.67 -6.70
CA GLN A 568 -34.51 30.72 -6.56
C GLN A 568 -35.79 30.28 -7.29
N SER A 569 -36.94 30.69 -6.75
CA SER A 569 -38.24 30.39 -7.34
C SER A 569 -38.38 31.12 -8.69
N ASP A 570 -38.81 30.39 -9.72
CA ASP A 570 -39.15 30.94 -11.02
C ASP A 570 -40.63 31.34 -11.10
N LYS A 571 -40.95 32.33 -11.92
CA LYS A 571 -42.31 32.89 -12.09
C LYS A 571 -43.36 31.87 -12.57
N LYS A 572 -42.92 30.69 -13.02
CA LYS A 572 -43.76 29.57 -13.49
C LYS A 572 -43.87 28.40 -12.48
N GLY A 573 -43.46 28.58 -11.22
CA GLY A 573 -43.49 27.53 -10.20
C GLY A 573 -42.34 26.51 -10.31
N GLY A 574 -41.34 26.79 -11.15
CA GLY A 574 -40.09 26.03 -11.24
C GLY A 574 -38.99 26.60 -10.35
N HIS A 575 -37.81 25.99 -10.37
CA HIS A 575 -36.61 26.51 -9.70
C HIS A 575 -35.53 26.76 -10.74
N LYS A 576 -34.84 27.90 -10.64
CA LYS A 576 -33.63 28.21 -11.41
C LYS A 576 -32.47 28.46 -10.45
N TRP A 577 -31.23 28.34 -10.92
CA TRP A 577 -30.07 28.63 -10.08
C TRP A 577 -30.13 30.05 -9.51
N ASN A 578 -29.61 30.21 -8.30
CA ASN A 578 -29.36 31.51 -7.69
C ASN A 578 -28.35 32.32 -8.56
N LYS A 579 -28.23 33.62 -8.34
CA LYS A 579 -27.47 34.54 -9.19
C LYS A 579 -25.98 34.18 -9.31
N ASN A 580 -25.35 33.74 -8.21
CA ASN A 580 -23.93 33.37 -8.15
C ASN A 580 -23.77 32.04 -7.38
N PRO A 581 -24.19 30.90 -7.95
CA PRO A 581 -24.34 29.67 -7.19
C PRO A 581 -22.97 29.02 -6.88
N GLU A 582 -21.96 29.23 -7.73
CA GLU A 582 -20.56 28.84 -7.46
C GLU A 582 -19.97 29.59 -6.26
N GLU A 583 -20.19 30.91 -6.18
CA GLU A 583 -19.72 31.72 -5.05
C GLU A 583 -20.40 31.29 -3.73
N ILE A 584 -21.68 30.92 -3.78
CA ILE A 584 -22.39 30.36 -2.61
C ILE A 584 -21.71 29.06 -2.16
N GLY A 585 -21.44 28.14 -3.10
CA GLY A 585 -20.75 26.88 -2.83
C GLY A 585 -19.36 27.10 -2.21
N LYS A 586 -18.58 28.03 -2.77
CA LYS A 586 -17.24 28.38 -2.29
C LYS A 586 -17.25 28.95 -0.88
N GLN A 587 -18.13 29.92 -0.59
CA GLN A 587 -18.23 30.49 0.76
C GLN A 587 -18.68 29.46 1.80
N LEU A 588 -19.61 28.57 1.44
CA LEU A 588 -20.02 27.46 2.30
C LEU A 588 -18.84 26.51 2.58
N LEU A 589 -18.05 26.18 1.57
CA LEU A 589 -16.90 25.29 1.71
C LEU A 589 -15.81 25.92 2.59
N ILE A 590 -15.44 27.19 2.34
CA ILE A 590 -14.46 27.94 3.16
C ILE A 590 -14.90 27.96 4.63
N THR A 591 -16.18 28.27 4.87
CA THR A 591 -16.74 28.33 6.23
C THR A 591 -16.69 26.97 6.90
N PHE A 592 -17.08 25.91 6.17
CA PHE A 592 -17.07 24.55 6.68
C PHE A 592 -15.66 24.08 7.03
N LEU A 593 -14.70 24.23 6.11
CA LEU A 593 -13.31 23.79 6.34
C LEU A 593 -12.65 24.57 7.49
N SER A 594 -12.90 25.88 7.57
CA SER A 594 -12.38 26.71 8.67
C SER A 594 -12.97 26.28 10.02
N ALA A 595 -14.24 25.89 10.07
CA ALA A 595 -14.89 25.39 11.28
C ALA A 595 -14.43 23.98 11.64
N LYS A 596 -14.27 23.09 10.65
CA LYS A 596 -13.87 21.69 10.83
C LYS A 596 -12.44 21.55 11.34
N PHE A 597 -11.51 22.31 10.74
CA PHE A 597 -10.08 22.17 11.02
C PHE A 597 -9.54 23.25 11.95
N GLY A 598 -10.21 24.40 12.07
CA GLY A 598 -9.73 25.56 12.81
C GLY A 598 -8.75 26.40 12.00
N GLN A 599 -8.80 27.73 12.19
CA GLN A 599 -8.02 28.70 11.41
C GLN A 599 -6.49 28.56 11.55
N SER A 600 -6.02 27.90 12.61
CA SER A 600 -4.58 27.63 12.81
C SER A 600 -4.07 26.43 12.00
N ASN A 601 -4.97 25.59 11.48
CA ASN A 601 -4.61 24.31 10.85
C ASN A 601 -4.89 24.27 9.36
N ILE A 602 -5.52 25.31 8.81
CA ILE A 602 -5.77 25.45 7.37
C ILE A 602 -5.56 26.89 6.96
N GLN A 603 -4.66 27.10 6.01
CA GLN A 603 -4.52 28.38 5.32
C GLN A 603 -5.16 28.25 3.94
N ILE A 604 -6.18 29.06 3.70
CA ILE A 604 -6.96 29.07 2.46
C ILE A 604 -6.52 30.28 1.64
N ILE A 605 -5.92 30.04 0.48
CA ILE A 605 -5.52 31.08 -0.46
C ILE A 605 -6.59 31.14 -1.56
N GLN A 606 -7.23 32.30 -1.67
CA GLN A 606 -8.20 32.63 -2.72
C GLN A 606 -7.52 33.61 -3.68
N GLU A 607 -7.48 33.32 -4.98
CA GLU A 607 -6.87 34.25 -5.94
C GLU A 607 -7.84 35.33 -6.44
N HIS A 608 -7.29 36.50 -6.80
CA HIS A 608 -8.03 37.63 -7.35
C HIS A 608 -7.99 37.59 -8.90
N ARG A 609 -9.15 37.80 -9.54
CA ARG A 609 -9.34 37.70 -11.00
C ARG A 609 -8.32 38.51 -11.82
N ALA A 610 -7.61 37.83 -12.74
CA ALA A 610 -7.00 38.45 -13.92
C ALA A 610 -6.91 37.50 -15.14
N GLY A 611 -8.05 37.18 -15.77
CA GLY A 611 -8.09 36.98 -17.23
C GLY A 611 -8.21 35.58 -17.86
N ALA A 612 -7.81 34.44 -17.24
CA ALA A 612 -7.74 33.17 -18.02
C ALA A 612 -8.15 31.85 -17.32
N GLY A 613 -8.89 31.90 -16.21
CA GLY A 613 -9.39 30.69 -15.50
C GLY A 613 -8.56 30.40 -14.26
N PHE A 614 -9.20 30.53 -13.10
CA PHE A 614 -8.56 30.48 -11.79
C PHE A 614 -9.11 29.29 -11.01
N VAL A 615 -8.26 28.61 -10.24
CA VAL A 615 -8.70 27.61 -9.27
C VAL A 615 -9.36 28.32 -8.11
N ASP A 616 -10.46 27.75 -7.64
CA ASP A 616 -11.24 28.38 -6.57
C ASP A 616 -10.50 28.47 -5.23
N LEU A 617 -9.78 27.41 -4.82
CA LEU A 617 -9.05 27.38 -3.54
C LEU A 617 -7.71 26.66 -3.66
N TYR A 618 -6.67 27.26 -3.09
CA TYR A 618 -5.40 26.59 -2.80
C TYR A 618 -5.24 26.47 -1.28
N LEU A 619 -5.09 25.25 -0.79
CA LEU A 619 -5.11 24.94 0.64
C LEU A 619 -3.73 24.48 1.11
N LEU A 620 -3.25 25.10 2.19
CA LEU A 620 -2.09 24.65 2.97
C LEU A 620 -2.61 24.08 4.29
N LEU A 621 -2.46 22.78 4.48
CA LEU A 621 -3.01 22.06 5.63
C LEU A 621 -1.94 21.85 6.73
N ALA A 622 -2.37 21.74 7.98
CA ALA A 622 -1.51 21.37 9.09
C ALA A 622 -0.83 20.01 8.82
N GLY A 623 0.50 19.97 8.91
CA GLY A 623 1.32 18.86 8.39
C GLY A 623 1.95 19.15 7.03
N GLY A 624 1.72 20.34 6.46
CA GLY A 624 2.39 20.85 5.28
C GLY A 624 1.85 20.30 3.96
N LEU A 625 0.73 19.55 3.96
CA LEU A 625 0.11 19.03 2.75
C LEU A 625 -0.51 20.19 1.95
N LYS A 626 -0.16 20.28 0.66
CA LYS A 626 -0.60 21.36 -0.24
C LYS A 626 -1.57 20.79 -1.27
N VAL A 627 -2.80 21.30 -1.34
CA VAL A 627 -3.83 20.76 -2.23
C VAL A 627 -4.58 21.85 -3.00
N VAL A 628 -4.97 21.50 -4.22
CA VAL A 628 -5.74 22.35 -5.15
C VAL A 628 -7.20 21.93 -5.08
N VAL A 629 -8.16 22.86 -4.94
CA VAL A 629 -9.59 22.53 -4.93
C VAL A 629 -10.35 23.39 -5.92
N GLU A 630 -11.06 22.74 -6.84
CA GLU A 630 -11.89 23.39 -7.86
C GLU A 630 -13.37 23.10 -7.64
N LEU A 631 -14.24 24.11 -7.77
CA LEU A 631 -15.67 23.94 -7.62
C LEU A 631 -16.38 24.11 -8.97
N LYS A 632 -17.33 23.23 -9.26
CA LYS A 632 -18.15 23.31 -10.49
C LYS A 632 -19.62 23.06 -10.22
N MET A 633 -20.46 23.63 -11.08
CA MET A 633 -21.90 23.36 -11.10
C MET A 633 -22.24 22.37 -12.20
N CYS A 634 -23.26 21.54 -11.97
CA CYS A 634 -23.81 20.65 -12.98
C CYS A 634 -25.35 20.64 -12.89
N GLY A 635 -26.06 20.83 -14.01
CA GLY A 635 -27.52 20.88 -14.01
C GLY A 635 -28.09 21.87 -15.04
N PRO A 636 -29.27 22.47 -14.79
CA PRO A 636 -29.85 23.44 -15.72
C PRO A 636 -28.83 24.55 -16.06
N SER A 637 -28.59 24.82 -17.34
CA SER A 637 -27.58 25.80 -17.81
C SER A 637 -26.09 25.47 -17.55
N TYR A 638 -25.76 24.35 -16.89
CA TYR A 638 -24.38 23.89 -16.68
C TYR A 638 -24.25 22.44 -17.18
N SER A 639 -23.54 22.24 -18.29
CA SER A 639 -23.40 20.90 -18.89
C SER A 639 -22.52 19.99 -18.03
N SER A 640 -22.66 18.67 -18.22
CA SER A 640 -21.74 17.69 -17.62
C SER A 640 -20.31 17.88 -18.10
N SER A 641 -20.11 18.31 -19.36
CA SER A 641 -18.78 18.62 -19.89
C SER A 641 -18.14 19.83 -19.19
N TYR A 642 -18.94 20.84 -18.82
CA TYR A 642 -18.46 21.97 -18.03
C TYR A 642 -18.01 21.52 -16.63
N ALA A 643 -18.80 20.67 -15.97
CA ALA A 643 -18.42 20.14 -14.67
C ALA A 643 -17.11 19.33 -14.70
N ILE A 644 -16.94 18.49 -15.73
CA ILE A 644 -15.73 17.67 -15.92
C ILE A 644 -14.52 18.54 -16.30
N SER A 645 -14.71 19.64 -17.04
CA SER A 645 -13.61 20.56 -17.38
C SER A 645 -12.93 21.23 -16.17
N GLY A 646 -13.49 21.09 -14.95
CA GLY A 646 -12.78 21.44 -13.72
C GLY A 646 -11.49 20.64 -13.54
N GLU A 647 -11.41 19.42 -14.08
CA GLU A 647 -10.18 18.61 -14.09
C GLU A 647 -9.05 19.33 -14.82
N ASP A 648 -9.31 19.87 -16.02
CA ASP A 648 -8.31 20.62 -16.80
C ASP A 648 -7.81 21.87 -16.06
N GLN A 649 -8.68 22.52 -15.28
CA GLN A 649 -8.34 23.70 -14.47
C GLN A 649 -7.46 23.33 -13.28
N ILE A 650 -7.77 22.22 -12.60
CA ILE A 650 -6.91 21.66 -11.55
C ILE A 650 -5.53 21.35 -12.15
N ILE A 651 -5.47 20.65 -13.28
CA ILE A 651 -4.21 20.27 -13.94
C ILE A 651 -3.37 21.51 -14.29
N HIS A 652 -4.00 22.56 -14.80
CA HIS A 652 -3.32 23.82 -15.11
C HIS A 652 -2.68 24.44 -13.85
N TYR A 653 -3.38 24.42 -12.72
CA TYR A 653 -2.83 24.92 -11.46
C TYR A 653 -1.75 24.03 -10.86
N GLN A 654 -1.91 22.71 -10.93
CA GLN A 654 -0.92 21.75 -10.45
C GLN A 654 0.43 21.95 -11.17
N ASN A 655 0.41 22.27 -12.47
CA ASN A 655 1.60 22.65 -13.23
C ASN A 655 2.30 23.92 -12.70
N ASN A 656 1.54 24.89 -12.17
CA ASN A 656 2.07 26.20 -11.76
C ASN A 656 2.40 26.28 -10.25
N THR A 657 1.78 25.42 -9.43
CA THR A 657 1.89 25.45 -7.95
C THR A 657 2.86 24.40 -7.40
N GLY A 658 3.23 23.40 -8.20
CA GLY A 658 4.12 22.30 -7.80
C GLY A 658 3.47 21.24 -6.92
N SER A 659 2.16 21.33 -6.63
CA SER A 659 1.39 20.24 -6.02
C SER A 659 0.74 19.39 -7.10
N ASN A 660 0.83 18.06 -6.98
CA ASN A 660 0.18 17.12 -7.88
C ASN A 660 -1.09 16.48 -7.27
N LEU A 661 -1.61 17.03 -6.17
CA LEU A 661 -2.82 16.55 -5.48
C LEU A 661 -3.96 17.58 -5.53
N GLY A 662 -5.11 17.18 -6.06
CA GLY A 662 -6.26 18.05 -6.29
C GLY A 662 -7.61 17.43 -5.93
N TYR A 663 -8.61 18.29 -5.75
CA TYR A 663 -10.00 17.90 -5.45
C TYR A 663 -10.98 18.67 -6.33
N LEU A 664 -11.84 17.94 -7.06
CA LEU A 664 -12.95 18.51 -7.82
C LEU A 664 -14.26 18.36 -7.03
N VAL A 665 -14.90 19.47 -6.69
CA VAL A 665 -16.16 19.50 -5.95
C VAL A 665 -17.29 19.93 -6.88
N VAL A 666 -18.21 19.03 -7.19
CA VAL A 666 -19.30 19.28 -8.15
C VAL A 666 -20.65 19.38 -7.45
N PHE A 667 -21.27 20.55 -7.47
CA PHE A 667 -22.66 20.72 -7.05
C PHE A 667 -23.61 20.29 -8.17
N ASP A 668 -24.21 19.11 -8.01
CA ASP A 668 -25.01 18.47 -9.05
C ASP A 668 -26.52 18.58 -8.77
N GLY A 669 -27.19 19.38 -9.60
CA GLY A 669 -28.64 19.59 -9.59
C GLY A 669 -29.40 18.73 -10.62
N ARG A 670 -28.75 17.78 -11.31
CA ARG A 670 -29.39 16.93 -12.33
C ARG A 670 -30.35 15.94 -11.69
N LYS A 671 -31.62 15.96 -12.11
CA LYS A 671 -32.67 15.12 -11.51
C LYS A 671 -32.50 13.61 -11.75
N ARG A 672 -32.02 13.21 -12.92
CA ARG A 672 -31.96 11.79 -13.36
C ARG A 672 -30.53 11.23 -13.45
N ASP A 673 -29.54 12.08 -13.67
CA ASP A 673 -28.16 11.70 -13.96
C ASP A 673 -27.19 12.20 -12.86
N TYR A 674 -27.64 12.26 -11.61
CA TYR A 674 -26.81 12.70 -10.48
C TYR A 674 -25.47 11.94 -10.44
N ALA A 675 -24.37 12.68 -10.31
CA ALA A 675 -22.99 12.19 -10.30
C ALA A 675 -22.55 11.40 -11.54
N LYS A 676 -23.42 11.20 -12.54
CA LYS A 676 -23.10 10.44 -13.74
C LYS A 676 -22.00 11.14 -14.54
N GLY A 677 -20.94 10.39 -14.84
CA GLY A 677 -19.76 10.86 -15.55
C GLY A 677 -18.62 11.36 -14.67
N LEU A 678 -18.83 11.51 -13.35
CA LEU A 678 -17.79 11.95 -12.42
C LEU A 678 -17.03 10.73 -11.86
N LYS A 679 -15.71 10.68 -12.05
CA LYS A 679 -14.85 9.65 -11.48
C LYS A 679 -14.42 10.07 -10.07
N LYS A 680 -14.65 9.22 -9.05
CA LYS A 680 -14.27 9.50 -7.65
C LYS A 680 -12.78 9.79 -7.47
N LEU A 681 -11.93 9.15 -8.26
CA LEU A 681 -10.50 9.36 -8.33
C LEU A 681 -10.08 9.27 -9.79
N GLN A 682 -9.27 10.20 -10.22
CA GLN A 682 -8.71 10.27 -11.55
C GLN A 682 -7.23 10.58 -11.46
N VAL A 683 -6.47 9.91 -12.31
CA VAL A 683 -5.02 10.04 -12.39
C VAL A 683 -4.69 10.38 -13.83
N ILE A 684 -3.98 11.49 -14.04
CA ILE A 684 -3.60 11.99 -15.36
C ILE A 684 -2.11 12.31 -15.29
N GLU A 685 -1.30 11.58 -16.06
CA GLU A 685 0.17 11.63 -15.96
C GLU A 685 0.61 11.42 -14.51
N ASN A 686 1.24 12.39 -13.85
CA ASN A 686 1.68 12.35 -12.46
C ASN A 686 0.70 13.02 -11.47
N LYS A 687 -0.46 13.48 -11.93
CA LYS A 687 -1.45 14.23 -11.13
C LYS A 687 -2.57 13.35 -10.62
N THR A 688 -2.97 13.59 -9.38
CA THR A 688 -4.04 12.87 -8.68
C THR A 688 -5.18 13.82 -8.34
N ILE A 689 -6.39 13.50 -8.78
CA ILE A 689 -7.60 14.31 -8.59
C ILE A 689 -8.70 13.46 -7.95
N TYR A 690 -9.13 13.82 -6.75
CA TYR A 690 -10.31 13.24 -6.11
C TYR A 690 -11.55 14.05 -6.46
N SER A 691 -12.69 13.40 -6.75
CA SER A 691 -13.93 14.12 -7.06
C SER A 691 -15.05 13.80 -6.08
N VAL A 692 -15.73 14.84 -5.61
CA VAL A 692 -16.89 14.75 -4.71
C VAL A 692 -18.10 15.39 -5.38
N ALA A 693 -19.16 14.61 -5.59
CA ALA A 693 -20.45 15.13 -6.00
C ALA A 693 -21.29 15.54 -4.78
N ILE A 694 -21.92 16.71 -4.86
CA ILE A 694 -22.81 17.27 -3.85
C ILE A 694 -24.22 17.33 -4.42
N ASP A 695 -25.17 16.68 -3.74
CA ASP A 695 -26.56 16.65 -4.18
C ASP A 695 -27.26 17.96 -3.84
N VAL A 696 -27.47 18.79 -4.86
CA VAL A 696 -28.24 20.03 -4.75
C VAL A 696 -29.55 19.96 -5.54
N ARG A 697 -30.10 18.76 -5.80
CA ARG A 697 -31.37 18.62 -6.52
C ARG A 697 -32.50 19.34 -5.78
N ASN A 698 -33.25 20.19 -6.50
CA ASN A 698 -34.41 20.92 -5.98
C ASN A 698 -35.63 20.03 -5.67
N THR A 699 -35.57 18.75 -6.04
CA THR A 699 -36.60 17.74 -5.80
C THR A 699 -35.87 16.44 -5.48
N VAL A 700 -36.00 15.96 -4.25
CA VAL A 700 -35.49 14.66 -3.83
C VAL A 700 -36.69 13.71 -3.82
N LYS A 701 -36.55 12.55 -4.44
CA LYS A 701 -37.57 11.49 -4.40
C LYS A 701 -37.55 10.81 -3.05
#